data_AF-A0A8B6BLC7-F1
#
_entry.id   AF-A0A8B6BLC7-F1
#
_cell.length_a   1.000
_cell.length_b   1.000
_cell.length_c   1.000
_cell.angle_alpha   90.00
_cell.angle_beta   90.00
_cell.angle_gamma   90.00
#
_symmetry.space_group_name_H-M   'P 1'
#
loop_
_entity.id
_entity.type
_entity.pdbx_description
1 polymer ?
#
loop_
_entity_poly.entity_id
_entity_poly.type
_entity_poly.pdbx_seq_one_letter_code
_entity_poly.pdbx_strand_id
1 'polypeptide(L)'
;MSELDEPGEYFVDRDNGVLYVWPSKDAPYSEKDQIYASIVPTCIDIIWSSANIVLEGFVIEACRQNGIHANNVQNLTITRMKIQNTGSDGIASYNGHNIKVNLCDIRNGDGGISISGGDQITLTPSGNEISDNIISNFGRVEYVGSDGISVDGVGIHVHHNTLFNGSYKGIDIRGNDHIFEYNHISKMCLKASDCGAIQSGRHFSWRGNVIRYNHIQDTQRLVPGADVRGVMLDDQLSGVLIENNVFNHNDVHVNIGGGRDNIVHQNIFYNTTQFSMQLDARGADGKWHTSDMLRYLNKIPYTNSLWSKRYPKLATIMAGHNPGDPVGNQVTENIFYAVGYPQFQTYGEKFQSDWFNVSNNIYISDVGSFSAPRYGNFKPGCLLKDFVKQTNFKDPVLPNQVGPRNNVGPLHIQTIQPDTGYLSGSPHSTSNCVVKPPAKQPTPVYLPDGSMPNTLYQVPENKGCWFSFDKCPNHQELEKHRRPTSNQFYRDTQAEQRDQSGTNETACLNKVPEMVNKCGSGSSFAVIYGPTGAMTLGGEGCYFARYYCPRTGWNATGFFEDKYADQKLNGAHNESVCLSRANAQWKWCGSSKLYPLVSIFKPTGHLRAAGAGCWIKHEKCPADTTLKHMFYDGFGAANLQTDDNMDSCLSRAEYFWHHCGNHPEYKVTAYYRPRSVSATYPF
;
A
#
# COMPACT_ATOMS: atom_id res chain seq x y z
N MET A 1 42.69 20.36 -2.65
CA MET A 1 43.35 19.06 -2.38
C MET A 1 43.01 18.48 -1.01
N SER A 2 42.88 19.28 0.05
CA SER A 2 42.55 18.78 1.41
C SER A 2 41.18 18.10 1.55
N GLU A 3 40.31 18.19 0.54
CA GLU A 3 38.97 17.57 0.48
C GLU A 3 38.91 16.38 -0.50
N LEU A 4 40.05 15.87 -0.97
CA LEU A 4 40.11 14.61 -1.72
C LEU A 4 40.46 13.49 -0.74
N ASP A 5 39.47 12.89 -0.10
CA ASP A 5 39.65 11.99 1.04
C ASP A 5 39.05 10.58 0.87
N GLU A 6 38.26 10.34 -0.18
CA GLU A 6 37.68 9.03 -0.47
C GLU A 6 37.83 8.55 -1.94
N PRO A 7 37.85 7.23 -2.20
CA PRO A 7 37.80 6.67 -3.56
C PRO A 7 36.62 7.19 -4.40
N GLY A 8 36.92 7.61 -5.63
CA GLY A 8 35.94 8.12 -6.59
C GLY A 8 35.83 9.64 -6.66
N GLU A 9 36.52 10.35 -5.78
CA GLU A 9 36.61 11.80 -5.81
C GLU A 9 37.67 12.31 -6.80
N TYR A 10 37.57 13.59 -7.15
CA TYR A 10 38.56 14.27 -7.98
C TYR A 10 38.68 15.74 -7.60
N PHE A 11 39.84 16.32 -7.86
CA PHE A 11 40.12 17.74 -7.67
C PHE A 11 40.77 18.32 -8.92
N VAL A 12 40.21 19.41 -9.45
CA VAL A 12 40.77 20.15 -10.59
C VAL A 12 41.53 21.35 -10.05
N ASP A 13 42.86 21.26 -10.04
CA ASP A 13 43.75 22.40 -9.82
C ASP A 13 43.78 23.24 -11.11
N ARG A 14 42.97 24.28 -11.12
CA ARG A 14 42.79 25.15 -12.29
C ARG A 14 44.00 26.04 -12.53
N ASP A 15 44.72 26.43 -11.49
CA ASP A 15 45.87 27.35 -11.59
C ASP A 15 47.05 26.65 -12.26
N ASN A 16 47.25 25.37 -11.94
CA ASN A 16 48.34 24.56 -12.50
C ASN A 16 47.90 23.67 -13.69
N GLY A 17 46.60 23.59 -13.98
CA GLY A 17 46.06 22.76 -15.05
C GLY A 17 46.18 21.25 -14.76
N VAL A 18 46.10 20.84 -13.50
CA VAL A 18 46.30 19.45 -13.05
C VAL A 18 44.98 18.87 -12.55
N LEU A 19 44.61 17.68 -13.06
CA LEU A 19 43.50 16.88 -12.55
C LEU A 19 44.04 15.80 -11.61
N TYR A 20 43.65 15.86 -10.35
CA TYR A 20 43.88 14.80 -9.37
C TYR A 20 42.63 13.92 -9.31
N VAL A 21 42.77 12.61 -9.44
CA VAL A 21 41.65 11.64 -9.38
C VAL A 21 42.01 10.54 -8.41
N TRP A 22 41.12 10.26 -7.45
CA TRP A 22 41.19 9.05 -6.65
C TRP A 22 40.35 7.97 -7.33
N PRO A 23 40.94 6.87 -7.83
CA PRO A 23 40.19 5.81 -8.49
C PRO A 23 39.04 5.27 -7.61
N SER A 24 37.83 5.16 -8.16
CA SER A 24 36.67 4.57 -7.47
C SER A 24 36.73 3.04 -7.33
N LYS A 25 37.72 2.41 -7.97
CA LYS A 25 37.95 0.97 -7.96
C LYS A 25 39.24 0.66 -7.20
N ASP A 26 39.26 -0.49 -6.52
CA ASP A 26 40.44 -0.98 -5.80
C ASP A 26 41.65 -1.27 -6.71
N ALA A 27 41.43 -1.35 -8.03
CA ALA A 27 42.47 -1.58 -9.03
C ALA A 27 42.95 -0.26 -9.68
N PRO A 28 44.25 -0.11 -9.99
CA PRO A 28 44.76 1.05 -10.73
C PRO A 28 44.04 1.26 -12.06
N TYR A 29 44.04 2.51 -12.54
CA TYR A 29 43.68 2.76 -13.93
C TYR A 29 44.64 2.04 -14.89
N SER A 30 44.07 1.55 -15.98
CA SER A 30 44.76 0.89 -17.08
C SER A 30 44.61 1.73 -18.34
N GLU A 31 45.38 1.41 -19.38
CA GLU A 31 45.27 2.06 -20.70
C GLU A 31 43.87 1.93 -21.35
N LYS A 32 43.01 1.04 -20.83
CA LYS A 32 41.64 0.86 -21.31
C LYS A 32 40.62 1.79 -20.64
N ASP A 33 40.99 2.42 -19.53
CA ASP A 33 40.10 3.33 -18.81
C ASP A 33 40.10 4.71 -19.50
N GLN A 34 38.92 5.32 -19.62
CA GLN A 34 38.75 6.63 -20.23
C GLN A 34 38.28 7.64 -19.19
N ILE A 35 38.94 8.80 -19.15
CA ILE A 35 38.57 9.94 -18.32
C ILE A 35 38.16 11.07 -19.25
N TYR A 36 36.94 11.58 -19.07
CA TYR A 36 36.43 12.72 -19.81
C TYR A 36 36.54 13.99 -18.97
N ALA A 37 37.10 15.04 -19.57
CA ALA A 37 37.06 16.40 -19.04
C ALA A 37 36.32 17.29 -20.03
N SER A 38 35.09 17.70 -19.68
CA SER A 38 34.21 18.46 -20.55
C SER A 38 34.65 19.92 -20.69
N ILE A 39 34.92 20.35 -21.93
CA ILE A 39 35.26 21.76 -22.24
C ILE A 39 34.14 22.50 -22.97
N VAL A 40 33.23 21.77 -23.63
CA VAL A 40 32.12 22.35 -24.38
C VAL A 40 30.94 22.61 -23.43
N PRO A 41 30.37 23.83 -23.41
CA PRO A 41 29.18 24.13 -22.59
C PRO A 41 27.98 23.33 -23.08
N THR A 42 27.55 23.58 -24.31
CA THR A 42 26.39 22.94 -24.93
C THR A 42 26.84 22.15 -26.14
N CYS A 43 26.48 20.87 -26.24
CA CYS A 43 26.96 20.03 -27.33
C CYS A 43 26.29 20.35 -28.68
N ILE A 44 24.97 20.60 -28.70
CA ILE A 44 24.26 21.09 -29.88
C ILE A 44 23.45 22.33 -29.50
N ASP A 45 23.68 23.44 -30.17
CA ASP A 45 22.96 24.69 -29.96
C ASP A 45 22.22 25.11 -31.24
N ILE A 46 20.89 25.13 -31.18
CA ILE A 46 19.98 25.46 -32.29
C ILE A 46 19.29 26.79 -31.99
N ILE A 47 19.74 27.84 -32.66
CA ILE A 47 19.26 29.21 -32.45
C ILE A 47 18.73 29.81 -33.77
N TRP A 48 18.06 30.95 -33.67
CA TRP A 48 17.64 31.82 -34.79
C TRP A 48 16.50 31.32 -35.69
N SER A 49 15.35 30.90 -35.14
CA SER A 49 14.15 30.57 -35.97
C SER A 49 14.40 29.47 -37.01
N SER A 50 15.32 28.55 -36.70
CA SER A 50 15.51 27.37 -37.51
C SER A 50 14.21 26.56 -37.55
N ALA A 51 13.80 26.14 -38.75
CA ALA A 51 12.59 25.35 -38.94
C ALA A 51 12.93 24.02 -39.61
N ASN A 52 12.26 22.94 -39.20
CA ASN A 52 12.33 21.61 -39.82
C ASN A 52 13.70 20.92 -39.63
N ILE A 53 14.04 20.61 -38.39
CA ILE A 53 15.26 19.87 -38.04
C ILE A 53 14.87 18.51 -37.46
N VAL A 54 15.59 17.47 -37.86
CA VAL A 54 15.51 16.14 -37.25
C VAL A 54 16.90 15.75 -36.75
N LEU A 55 17.02 15.55 -35.43
CA LEU A 55 18.19 14.94 -34.80
C LEU A 55 17.84 13.50 -34.44
N GLU A 56 18.57 12.54 -35.01
CA GLU A 56 18.20 11.13 -34.90
C GLU A 56 19.40 10.19 -34.74
N GLY A 57 19.31 9.28 -33.77
CA GLY A 57 20.06 8.03 -33.79
C GLY A 57 21.54 8.10 -33.39
N PHE A 58 21.96 9.12 -32.64
CA PHE A 58 23.32 9.22 -32.13
C PHE A 58 23.40 9.57 -30.62
N VAL A 59 24.61 9.48 -30.07
CA VAL A 59 24.91 9.74 -28.66
C VAL A 59 25.44 11.17 -28.51
N ILE A 60 24.95 11.88 -27.50
CA ILE A 60 25.51 13.14 -27.00
C ILE A 60 25.94 12.90 -25.56
N GLU A 61 27.19 13.23 -25.23
CA GLU A 61 27.69 13.07 -23.88
C GLU A 61 28.76 14.08 -23.47
N ALA A 62 28.95 14.20 -22.15
CA ALA A 62 30.02 14.98 -21.54
C ALA A 62 29.98 16.48 -21.90
N CYS A 63 28.79 17.09 -21.82
CA CYS A 63 28.59 18.53 -21.98
C CYS A 63 28.58 19.21 -20.60
N ARG A 64 29.23 20.37 -20.45
CA ARG A 64 29.31 21.08 -19.15
C ARG A 64 27.95 21.70 -18.74
N GLN A 65 27.06 21.95 -19.69
CA GLN A 65 25.70 22.44 -19.49
C GLN A 65 24.73 21.49 -20.22
N ASN A 66 24.08 21.96 -21.29
CA ASN A 66 23.01 21.22 -21.95
C ASN A 66 23.54 20.23 -23.00
N GLY A 67 22.84 19.10 -23.18
CA GLY A 67 23.07 18.22 -24.32
C GLY A 67 22.65 18.91 -25.62
N ILE A 68 21.36 19.23 -25.71
CA ILE A 68 20.78 20.01 -26.81
C ILE A 68 20.13 21.25 -26.23
N HIS A 69 20.49 22.42 -26.74
CA HIS A 69 19.78 23.67 -26.50
C HIS A 69 19.10 24.13 -27.79
N ALA A 70 17.85 24.56 -27.67
CA ALA A 70 17.07 25.11 -28.76
C ALA A 70 16.32 26.35 -28.29
N ASN A 71 16.33 27.44 -29.06
CA ASN A 71 15.59 28.64 -28.69
C ASN A 71 14.90 29.28 -29.91
N ASN A 72 13.59 29.57 -29.77
CA ASN A 72 12.73 30.08 -30.82
C ASN A 72 12.78 29.18 -32.07
N VAL A 73 12.50 27.89 -31.92
CA VAL A 73 12.60 26.89 -33.00
C VAL A 73 11.22 26.37 -33.39
N GLN A 74 11.05 26.00 -34.67
CA GLN A 74 9.79 25.42 -35.16
C GLN A 74 10.03 24.06 -35.82
N ASN A 75 9.14 23.09 -35.62
CA ASN A 75 9.22 21.77 -36.23
C ASN A 75 10.58 21.07 -35.99
N LEU A 76 10.98 20.94 -34.73
CA LEU A 76 12.18 20.20 -34.33
C LEU A 76 11.78 18.82 -33.81
N THR A 77 12.37 17.77 -34.36
CA THR A 77 12.24 16.40 -33.85
C THR A 77 13.58 15.93 -33.31
N ILE A 78 13.62 15.55 -32.04
CA ILE A 78 14.77 14.92 -31.39
C ILE A 78 14.32 13.49 -31.07
N THR A 79 14.88 12.50 -31.79
CA THR A 79 14.38 11.13 -31.70
C THR A 79 15.45 10.06 -31.65
N ARG A 80 15.19 8.96 -30.94
CA ARG A 80 16.12 7.83 -30.83
C ARG A 80 17.53 8.24 -30.36
N MET A 81 17.61 9.30 -29.56
CA MET A 81 18.88 9.84 -29.07
C MET A 81 19.26 9.20 -27.73
N LYS A 82 20.55 9.16 -27.44
CA LYS A 82 21.04 8.93 -26.08
C LYS A 82 21.80 10.15 -25.64
N ILE A 83 21.37 10.74 -24.52
CA ILE A 83 21.96 11.97 -23.99
C ILE A 83 22.37 11.68 -22.55
N GLN A 84 23.67 11.78 -22.26
CA GLN A 84 24.15 11.44 -20.92
C GLN A 84 25.28 12.32 -20.41
N ASN A 85 25.45 12.35 -19.09
CA ASN A 85 26.55 13.07 -18.43
C ASN A 85 26.57 14.57 -18.81
N THR A 86 25.41 15.22 -18.69
CA THR A 86 25.24 16.67 -18.90
C THR A 86 25.29 17.41 -17.56
N GLY A 87 25.89 18.60 -17.53
CA GLY A 87 25.93 19.44 -16.32
C GLY A 87 24.64 20.23 -16.06
N SER A 88 23.70 20.25 -17.00
CA SER A 88 22.37 20.83 -16.88
C SER A 88 21.33 19.89 -17.51
N ASP A 89 20.34 20.42 -18.25
CA ASP A 89 19.33 19.61 -18.93
C ASP A 89 19.94 18.76 -20.05
N GLY A 90 19.44 17.53 -20.23
CA GLY A 90 19.72 16.76 -21.44
C GLY A 90 19.23 17.50 -22.68
N ILE A 91 18.01 18.03 -22.63
CA ILE A 91 17.39 18.82 -23.71
C ILE A 91 16.71 20.03 -23.10
N ALA A 92 17.06 21.22 -23.58
CA ALA A 92 16.38 22.48 -23.25
C ALA A 92 15.86 23.14 -24.53
N SER A 93 14.56 23.35 -24.65
CA SER A 93 13.93 24.04 -25.79
C SER A 93 13.01 25.15 -25.31
N TYR A 94 13.36 26.41 -25.59
CA TYR A 94 12.57 27.56 -25.15
C TYR A 94 11.85 28.22 -26.33
N ASN A 95 10.60 28.62 -26.11
CA ASN A 95 9.74 29.28 -27.11
C ASN A 95 9.60 28.46 -28.41
N GLY A 96 9.50 27.14 -28.27
CA GLY A 96 9.38 26.21 -29.39
C GLY A 96 7.94 25.98 -29.84
N HIS A 97 7.74 25.72 -31.14
CA HIS A 97 6.45 25.31 -31.71
C HIS A 97 6.63 24.00 -32.49
N ASN A 98 5.73 23.03 -32.26
CA ASN A 98 5.83 21.66 -32.82
C ASN A 98 7.18 20.99 -32.54
N ILE A 99 7.67 21.10 -31.31
CA ILE A 99 8.86 20.39 -30.83
C ILE A 99 8.46 18.98 -30.40
N LYS A 100 9.13 17.96 -30.92
CA LYS A 100 8.91 16.56 -30.58
C LYS A 100 10.17 15.97 -29.99
N VAL A 101 10.09 15.46 -28.77
CA VAL A 101 11.18 14.71 -28.13
C VAL A 101 10.68 13.32 -27.83
N ASN A 102 11.19 12.32 -28.55
CA ASN A 102 10.67 10.97 -28.44
C ASN A 102 11.67 9.84 -28.63
N LEU A 103 11.44 8.70 -27.97
CA LEU A 103 12.32 7.52 -28.07
C LEU A 103 13.74 7.79 -27.56
N CYS A 104 13.93 8.79 -26.69
CA CYS A 104 15.23 9.15 -26.16
C CYS A 104 15.52 8.47 -24.83
N ASP A 105 16.80 8.20 -24.58
CA ASP A 105 17.35 7.76 -23.30
C ASP A 105 18.23 8.88 -22.73
N ILE A 106 17.75 9.55 -21.70
CA ILE A 106 18.37 10.72 -21.09
C ILE A 106 18.76 10.38 -19.66
N ARG A 107 20.04 10.47 -19.32
CA ARG A 107 20.49 10.00 -18.00
C ARG A 107 21.76 10.61 -17.47
N ASN A 108 21.95 10.50 -16.16
CA ASN A 108 23.16 10.94 -15.47
C ASN A 108 23.47 12.44 -15.67
N GLY A 109 22.43 13.25 -15.92
CA GLY A 109 22.50 14.70 -16.04
C GLY A 109 22.10 15.40 -14.74
N ASP A 110 22.08 16.73 -14.74
CA ASP A 110 21.42 17.47 -13.66
C ASP A 110 19.91 17.58 -13.93
N GLY A 111 19.49 17.96 -15.14
CA GLY A 111 18.08 17.91 -15.57
C GLY A 111 17.83 16.94 -16.73
N GLY A 112 16.55 16.66 -17.01
CA GLY A 112 16.16 15.80 -18.13
C GLY A 112 15.76 16.59 -19.38
N ILE A 113 14.48 16.98 -19.46
CA ILE A 113 13.90 17.70 -20.60
C ILE A 113 13.18 18.96 -20.11
N SER A 114 13.59 20.14 -20.58
CA SER A 114 12.91 21.40 -20.33
C SER A 114 12.35 21.96 -21.64
N ILE A 115 11.03 22.14 -21.76
CA ILE A 115 10.39 22.67 -22.98
C ILE A 115 9.40 23.78 -22.64
N SER A 116 9.50 24.91 -23.33
CA SER A 116 8.47 25.95 -23.32
C SER A 116 7.93 26.30 -24.71
N GLY A 117 6.67 26.71 -24.79
CA GLY A 117 6.06 27.16 -26.03
C GLY A 117 4.56 27.46 -25.96
N GLY A 118 4.04 28.06 -27.03
CA GLY A 118 2.66 28.53 -27.09
C GLY A 118 2.52 29.96 -26.54
N ASP A 119 1.32 30.50 -26.59
CA ASP A 119 1.02 31.86 -26.14
C ASP A 119 -0.12 31.83 -25.12
N GLN A 120 0.22 32.16 -23.87
CA GLN A 120 -0.73 32.18 -22.77
C GLN A 120 -1.83 33.23 -22.98
N ILE A 121 -1.51 34.42 -23.49
CA ILE A 121 -2.48 35.52 -23.63
C ILE A 121 -3.63 35.12 -24.54
N THR A 122 -3.29 34.44 -25.64
CA THR A 122 -4.24 33.95 -26.66
C THR A 122 -4.66 32.50 -26.44
N LEU A 123 -4.12 31.81 -25.42
CA LEU A 123 -4.28 30.37 -25.18
C LEU A 123 -3.98 29.53 -26.42
N THR A 124 -3.01 29.97 -27.24
CA THR A 124 -2.60 29.25 -28.44
C THR A 124 -1.65 28.13 -28.06
N PRO A 125 -1.97 26.85 -28.35
CA PRO A 125 -1.13 25.72 -27.98
C PRO A 125 0.17 25.69 -28.77
N SER A 126 1.23 25.17 -28.13
CA SER A 126 2.55 25.02 -28.72
C SER A 126 2.65 23.90 -29.76
N GLY A 127 1.81 22.87 -29.65
CA GLY A 127 1.97 21.63 -30.42
C GLY A 127 3.19 20.79 -30.00
N ASN A 128 3.83 21.11 -28.86
CA ASN A 128 5.00 20.38 -28.39
C ASN A 128 4.60 19.06 -27.71
N GLU A 129 5.43 18.03 -27.89
CA GLU A 129 5.18 16.65 -27.51
C GLU A 129 6.45 16.04 -26.89
N ILE A 130 6.33 15.46 -25.69
CA ILE A 130 7.39 14.70 -25.02
C ILE A 130 6.86 13.28 -24.82
N SER A 131 7.36 12.32 -25.60
CA SER A 131 6.76 10.99 -25.66
C SER A 131 7.72 9.82 -25.69
N ASP A 132 7.39 8.72 -25.04
CA ASP A 132 8.14 7.46 -25.21
C ASP A 132 9.64 7.59 -24.86
N ASN A 133 9.99 8.40 -23.83
CA ASN A 133 11.37 8.59 -23.37
C ASN A 133 11.66 7.86 -22.04
N ILE A 134 12.92 7.49 -21.82
CA ILE A 134 13.45 7.10 -20.51
C ILE A 134 14.31 8.25 -19.97
N ILE A 135 14.02 8.71 -18.76
CA ILE A 135 14.76 9.76 -18.07
C ILE A 135 15.18 9.22 -16.69
N SER A 136 16.48 9.19 -16.40
CA SER A 136 16.95 8.56 -15.15
C SER A 136 18.21 9.16 -14.53
N ASN A 137 18.37 8.96 -13.22
CA ASN A 137 19.56 9.37 -12.47
C ASN A 137 19.90 10.86 -12.67
N PHE A 138 18.93 11.73 -12.44
CA PHE A 138 19.06 13.18 -12.60
C PHE A 138 19.13 13.89 -11.24
N GLY A 139 19.60 15.14 -11.25
CA GLY A 139 19.96 15.93 -10.08
C GLY A 139 21.17 15.35 -9.38
N ARG A 140 22.28 15.19 -10.12
CA ARG A 140 23.52 14.62 -9.58
C ARG A 140 24.31 15.62 -8.74
N VAL A 141 24.20 16.91 -9.05
CA VAL A 141 25.01 17.97 -8.44
C VAL A 141 24.13 18.97 -7.68
N GLU A 142 23.14 19.57 -8.36
CA GLU A 142 22.37 20.68 -7.78
C GLU A 142 21.34 20.17 -6.75
N TYR A 143 20.84 18.95 -6.95
CA TYR A 143 19.71 18.37 -6.23
C TYR A 143 18.43 19.18 -6.42
N VAL A 144 18.28 20.31 -5.73
CA VAL A 144 17.10 21.18 -5.80
C VAL A 144 17.18 22.08 -7.03
N GLY A 145 16.14 22.08 -7.86
CA GLY A 145 16.12 22.75 -9.17
C GLY A 145 16.36 21.81 -10.36
N SER A 146 16.72 20.56 -10.07
CA SER A 146 16.95 19.50 -11.05
C SER A 146 15.68 18.71 -11.36
N ASP A 147 14.92 19.15 -12.37
CA ASP A 147 13.67 18.49 -12.76
C ASP A 147 13.90 17.42 -13.84
N GLY A 148 13.15 16.32 -13.78
CA GLY A 148 13.17 15.30 -14.84
C GLY A 148 12.55 15.82 -16.14
N ILE A 149 11.37 16.42 -16.06
CA ILE A 149 10.72 17.16 -17.14
C ILE A 149 10.22 18.50 -16.59
N SER A 150 10.52 19.61 -17.27
CA SER A 150 9.91 20.91 -17.01
C SER A 150 9.14 21.37 -18.25
N VAL A 151 7.89 21.79 -18.06
CA VAL A 151 7.07 22.36 -19.14
C VAL A 151 6.55 23.74 -18.79
N ASP A 152 6.54 24.63 -19.79
CA ASP A 152 5.99 25.98 -19.67
C ASP A 152 5.20 26.40 -20.93
N GLY A 153 4.10 27.13 -20.75
CA GLY A 153 3.31 27.73 -21.83
C GLY A 153 1.92 27.12 -22.00
N VAL A 154 1.57 26.62 -23.20
CA VAL A 154 0.21 26.15 -23.49
C VAL A 154 0.20 24.85 -24.29
N GLY A 155 -0.60 23.88 -23.85
CA GLY A 155 -0.98 22.72 -24.68
C GLY A 155 0.15 21.74 -24.99
N ILE A 156 1.15 21.63 -24.10
CA ILE A 156 2.21 20.62 -24.21
C ILE A 156 1.66 19.25 -23.78
N HIS A 157 1.95 18.22 -24.56
CA HIS A 157 1.52 16.84 -24.29
C HIS A 157 2.71 15.97 -23.87
N VAL A 158 2.66 15.43 -22.66
CA VAL A 158 3.72 14.60 -22.05
C VAL A 158 3.16 13.21 -21.81
N HIS A 159 3.59 12.21 -22.59
CA HIS A 159 3.00 10.88 -22.48
C HIS A 159 3.91 9.69 -22.68
N HIS A 160 3.57 8.55 -22.06
CA HIS A 160 4.32 7.31 -22.25
C HIS A 160 5.81 7.46 -21.90
N ASN A 161 6.17 8.33 -20.95
CA ASN A 161 7.56 8.47 -20.50
C ASN A 161 7.78 7.65 -19.22
N THR A 162 9.00 7.17 -19.01
CA THR A 162 9.44 6.59 -17.73
C THR A 162 10.49 7.49 -17.11
N LEU A 163 10.21 7.99 -15.90
CA LEU A 163 11.10 8.82 -15.09
C LEU A 163 11.43 8.08 -13.81
N PHE A 164 12.72 7.87 -13.50
CA PHE A 164 13.10 7.22 -12.24
C PHE A 164 14.44 7.68 -11.68
N ASN A 165 14.64 7.48 -10.37
CA ASN A 165 15.84 7.88 -9.64
C ASN A 165 16.14 9.38 -9.78
N GLY A 166 15.18 10.22 -9.40
CA GLY A 166 15.31 11.68 -9.41
C GLY A 166 15.62 12.22 -8.02
N SER A 167 16.64 13.09 -7.91
CA SER A 167 16.96 13.74 -6.63
C SER A 167 15.89 14.74 -6.16
N TYR A 168 15.13 15.33 -7.09
CA TYR A 168 14.10 16.34 -6.83
C TYR A 168 12.79 16.01 -7.55
N LYS A 169 12.22 16.93 -8.35
CA LYS A 169 10.91 16.76 -8.97
C LYS A 169 10.97 15.87 -10.21
N GLY A 170 9.92 15.08 -10.42
CA GLY A 170 9.77 14.32 -11.66
C GLY A 170 9.35 15.23 -12.81
N ILE A 171 8.16 15.82 -12.72
CA ILE A 171 7.59 16.74 -13.70
C ILE A 171 7.21 18.05 -13.02
N ASP A 172 7.74 19.19 -13.50
CA ASP A 172 7.35 20.52 -13.08
C ASP A 172 6.47 21.19 -14.14
N ILE A 173 5.29 21.68 -13.72
CA ILE A 173 4.27 22.21 -14.63
C ILE A 173 4.13 23.72 -14.44
N ARG A 174 4.25 24.46 -15.54
CA ARG A 174 3.92 25.88 -15.64
C ARG A 174 3.03 26.09 -16.87
N GLY A 175 1.99 26.91 -16.74
CA GLY A 175 1.11 27.22 -17.88
C GLY A 175 -0.22 26.46 -17.93
N ASN A 176 -0.79 26.34 -19.12
CA ASN A 176 -2.21 26.06 -19.36
C ASN A 176 -2.43 24.85 -20.28
N ASP A 177 -3.53 24.14 -20.06
CA ASP A 177 -4.04 23.10 -20.97
C ASP A 177 -3.01 21.98 -21.31
N HIS A 178 -2.05 21.72 -20.42
CA HIS A 178 -1.11 20.61 -20.57
C HIS A 178 -1.78 19.26 -20.28
N ILE A 179 -1.31 18.21 -20.95
CA ILE A 179 -1.79 16.84 -20.73
C ILE A 179 -0.61 15.97 -20.35
N PHE A 180 -0.71 15.32 -19.18
CA PHE A 180 0.27 14.36 -18.67
C PHE A 180 -0.41 13.00 -18.56
N GLU A 181 -0.09 12.06 -19.46
CA GLU A 181 -0.77 10.76 -19.47
C GLU A 181 0.09 9.54 -19.81
N TYR A 182 -0.26 8.38 -19.25
CA TYR A 182 0.47 7.13 -19.47
C TYR A 182 1.95 7.17 -19.06
N ASN A 183 2.35 8.12 -18.19
CA ASN A 183 3.72 8.19 -17.69
C ASN A 183 3.89 7.26 -16.48
N HIS A 184 5.09 6.70 -16.34
CA HIS A 184 5.53 5.99 -15.15
C HIS A 184 6.59 6.82 -14.44
N ILE A 185 6.31 7.25 -13.21
CA ILE A 185 7.22 8.08 -12.42
C ILE A 185 7.50 7.34 -11.11
N SER A 186 8.75 7.02 -10.83
CA SER A 186 9.14 6.30 -9.61
C SER A 186 10.38 6.85 -8.94
N LYS A 187 10.52 6.69 -7.62
CA LYS A 187 11.77 7.04 -6.88
C LYS A 187 12.19 8.49 -7.13
N MET A 188 11.29 9.40 -6.80
CA MET A 188 11.52 10.85 -6.85
C MET A 188 11.87 11.39 -5.46
N CYS A 189 12.37 12.61 -5.39
CA CYS A 189 12.75 13.27 -4.14
C CYS A 189 13.83 12.55 -3.32
N LEU A 190 14.73 11.80 -3.97
CA LEU A 190 15.70 10.96 -3.26
C LEU A 190 16.69 11.75 -2.39
N LYS A 191 16.93 13.02 -2.71
CA LYS A 191 17.88 13.89 -1.99
C LYS A 191 17.27 15.24 -1.59
N ALA A 192 15.95 15.36 -1.66
CA ALA A 192 15.25 16.60 -1.36
C ALA A 192 13.96 16.33 -0.57
N SER A 193 13.48 17.37 0.09
CA SER A 193 12.16 17.42 0.73
C SER A 193 11.33 18.53 0.07
N ASP A 194 10.03 18.56 0.34
CA ASP A 194 9.10 19.53 -0.24
C ASP A 194 9.06 19.52 -1.79
N CYS A 195 9.02 18.31 -2.34
CA CYS A 195 8.92 18.07 -3.76
C CYS A 195 7.89 17.00 -4.09
N GLY A 196 7.60 16.84 -5.39
CA GLY A 196 6.77 15.75 -5.85
C GLY A 196 7.14 15.14 -7.19
N ALA A 197 6.58 13.97 -7.46
CA ALA A 197 6.75 13.30 -8.75
C ALA A 197 6.12 14.11 -9.89
N ILE A 198 4.99 14.77 -9.63
CA ILE A 198 4.45 15.84 -10.48
C ILE A 198 4.12 17.03 -9.58
N GLN A 199 4.62 18.21 -9.92
CA GLN A 199 4.47 19.39 -9.09
C GLN A 199 4.17 20.64 -9.90
N SER A 200 3.39 21.53 -9.31
CA SER A 200 3.16 22.89 -9.77
C SER A 200 2.68 23.75 -8.61
N GLY A 201 2.70 25.07 -8.75
CA GLY A 201 2.31 25.94 -7.66
C GLY A 201 2.11 27.40 -8.05
N ARG A 202 1.52 28.19 -7.14
CA ARG A 202 1.52 29.66 -7.18
C ARG A 202 0.94 30.30 -8.44
N HIS A 203 -0.12 29.72 -9.04
CA HIS A 203 -0.89 30.41 -10.09
C HIS A 203 -2.41 30.11 -10.09
N PHE A 204 -3.24 31.16 -10.14
CA PHE A 204 -4.70 31.02 -10.32
C PHE A 204 -5.08 30.74 -11.78
N SER A 205 -4.20 31.13 -12.70
CA SER A 205 -4.46 31.13 -14.14
C SER A 205 -3.96 29.89 -14.87
N TRP A 206 -3.07 29.09 -14.27
CA TRP A 206 -2.50 27.86 -14.85
C TRP A 206 -3.50 26.71 -14.80
N ARG A 207 -4.59 26.87 -15.55
CA ARG A 207 -5.79 26.01 -15.53
C ARG A 207 -5.88 25.12 -16.76
N GLY A 208 -6.70 24.09 -16.63
CA GLY A 208 -7.00 23.14 -17.71
C GLY A 208 -5.95 22.05 -17.87
N ASN A 209 -4.97 22.01 -16.97
CA ASN A 209 -3.97 20.95 -16.92
C ASN A 209 -4.61 19.64 -16.47
N VAL A 210 -4.30 18.54 -17.16
CA VAL A 210 -4.86 17.21 -16.91
C VAL A 210 -3.73 16.22 -16.63
N ILE A 211 -3.77 15.59 -15.47
CA ILE A 211 -2.89 14.50 -15.05
C ILE A 211 -3.73 13.23 -15.03
N ARG A 212 -3.55 12.33 -15.99
CA ARG A 212 -4.40 11.13 -16.09
C ARG A 212 -3.72 9.86 -16.55
N TYR A 213 -4.21 8.70 -16.13
CA TYR A 213 -3.64 7.40 -16.53
C TYR A 213 -2.12 7.31 -16.28
N ASN A 214 -1.58 7.97 -15.25
CA ASN A 214 -0.19 7.82 -14.87
C ASN A 214 -0.05 6.78 -13.76
N HIS A 215 1.12 6.17 -13.68
CA HIS A 215 1.53 5.35 -12.54
C HIS A 215 2.62 6.09 -11.75
N ILE A 216 2.33 6.47 -10.51
CA ILE A 216 3.21 7.29 -9.66
C ILE A 216 3.54 6.51 -8.40
N GLN A 217 4.81 6.18 -8.19
CA GLN A 217 5.20 5.36 -7.05
C GLN A 217 6.51 5.72 -6.38
N ASP A 218 6.70 5.24 -5.15
CA ASP A 218 7.94 5.35 -4.41
C ASP A 218 8.48 6.80 -4.36
N THR A 219 7.59 7.78 -4.32
CA THR A 219 7.96 9.17 -4.02
C THR A 219 8.01 9.30 -2.51
N GLN A 220 9.20 9.10 -1.96
CA GLN A 220 9.43 8.93 -0.52
C GLN A 220 10.50 9.89 -0.05
N ARG A 221 10.32 10.39 1.17
CA ARG A 221 11.28 11.27 1.81
C ARG A 221 12.42 10.46 2.40
N LEU A 222 13.62 10.63 1.87
CA LEU A 222 14.84 9.97 2.36
C LEU A 222 15.77 10.89 3.14
N VAL A 223 15.44 12.19 3.20
CA VAL A 223 16.21 13.22 3.90
C VAL A 223 15.32 13.99 4.89
N PRO A 224 15.87 14.57 5.98
CA PRO A 224 15.09 15.42 6.88
C PRO A 224 14.43 16.60 6.15
N GLY A 225 13.22 16.99 6.55
CA GLY A 225 12.50 18.13 5.96
C GLY A 225 10.99 17.95 5.91
N ALA A 226 10.31 18.69 5.02
CA ALA A 226 8.87 18.57 4.78
C ALA A 226 8.55 17.29 4.00
N ASP A 227 7.30 16.82 4.05
CA ASP A 227 6.89 15.60 3.33
C ASP A 227 7.04 15.76 1.81
N VAL A 228 7.01 14.63 1.09
CA VAL A 228 7.07 14.61 -0.38
C VAL A 228 5.80 13.99 -0.95
N ARG A 229 5.46 14.30 -2.21
CA ARG A 229 4.13 13.97 -2.76
C ARG A 229 4.18 13.30 -4.13
N GLY A 230 3.22 12.42 -4.41
CA GLY A 230 3.00 11.90 -5.77
C GLY A 230 2.63 13.04 -6.74
N VAL A 231 1.52 13.72 -6.47
CA VAL A 231 1.15 14.99 -7.13
C VAL A 231 1.07 16.09 -6.08
N MET A 232 1.80 17.18 -6.31
CA MET A 232 1.85 18.35 -5.43
C MET A 232 1.27 19.57 -6.16
N LEU A 233 0.06 19.97 -5.80
CA LEU A 233 -0.54 21.24 -6.22
C LEU A 233 -0.30 22.27 -5.12
N ASP A 234 0.85 22.92 -5.16
CA ASP A 234 1.33 23.77 -4.09
C ASP A 234 0.79 25.20 -4.15
N ASP A 235 0.82 25.89 -3.01
CA ASP A 235 0.61 27.33 -2.89
C ASP A 235 -0.49 27.91 -3.79
N GLN A 236 -1.71 27.45 -3.56
CA GLN A 236 -2.95 27.92 -4.19
C GLN A 236 -3.09 27.67 -5.70
N LEU A 237 -2.34 26.72 -6.26
CA LEU A 237 -2.59 26.28 -7.64
C LEU A 237 -4.03 25.81 -7.81
N SER A 238 -4.64 26.19 -8.93
CA SER A 238 -6.08 26.05 -9.14
C SER A 238 -6.42 25.48 -10.52
N GLY A 239 -7.52 24.72 -10.60
CA GLY A 239 -8.10 24.26 -11.86
C GLY A 239 -7.35 23.11 -12.55
N VAL A 240 -6.76 22.19 -11.78
CA VAL A 240 -6.11 20.98 -12.29
C VAL A 240 -7.05 19.77 -12.16
N LEU A 241 -7.12 18.94 -13.20
CA LEU A 241 -7.81 17.65 -13.18
C LEU A 241 -6.80 16.52 -12.98
N ILE A 242 -6.97 15.74 -11.92
CA ILE A 242 -6.20 14.55 -11.59
C ILE A 242 -7.15 13.36 -11.67
N GLU A 243 -7.07 12.56 -12.73
CA GLU A 243 -8.02 11.47 -12.93
C GLU A 243 -7.44 10.13 -13.40
N ASN A 244 -8.03 9.00 -12.99
CA ASN A 244 -7.67 7.69 -13.51
C ASN A 244 -6.16 7.33 -13.33
N ASN A 245 -5.47 7.93 -12.36
CA ASN A 245 -4.09 7.61 -12.04
C ASN A 245 -4.02 6.52 -10.98
N VAL A 246 -2.90 5.81 -10.96
CA VAL A 246 -2.55 4.86 -9.91
C VAL A 246 -1.39 5.43 -9.10
N PHE A 247 -1.64 5.62 -7.81
CA PHE A 247 -0.63 6.04 -6.84
C PHE A 247 -0.30 4.86 -5.93
N ASN A 248 0.98 4.51 -5.83
CA ASN A 248 1.45 3.36 -5.06
C ASN A 248 2.62 3.77 -4.17
N HIS A 249 2.56 3.60 -2.85
CA HIS A 249 3.74 3.73 -2.01
C HIS A 249 4.45 5.10 -2.05
N ASN A 250 3.65 6.17 -2.09
CA ASN A 250 4.13 7.55 -1.90
C ASN A 250 3.91 8.00 -0.45
N ASP A 251 4.71 8.97 0.01
CA ASP A 251 4.53 9.60 1.32
C ASP A 251 3.15 10.24 1.47
N VAL A 252 2.85 11.17 0.56
CA VAL A 252 1.49 11.66 0.34
C VAL A 252 1.15 11.42 -1.13
N HIS A 253 0.00 10.83 -1.46
CA HIS A 253 -0.28 10.61 -2.89
C HIS A 253 -0.63 11.91 -3.61
N VAL A 254 -1.58 12.69 -3.08
CA VAL A 254 -1.98 13.99 -3.66
C VAL A 254 -2.02 15.07 -2.59
N ASN A 255 -1.41 16.21 -2.87
CA ASN A 255 -1.57 17.42 -2.07
C ASN A 255 -2.32 18.51 -2.85
N ILE A 256 -3.29 19.13 -2.20
CA ILE A 256 -3.91 20.40 -2.57
C ILE A 256 -3.51 21.41 -1.48
N GLY A 257 -2.40 22.11 -1.72
CA GLY A 257 -1.86 23.16 -0.88
C GLY A 257 -2.63 24.46 -1.04
N GLY A 258 -3.90 24.45 -0.64
CA GLY A 258 -4.84 25.53 -0.93
C GLY A 258 -5.27 25.53 -2.40
N GLY A 259 -5.81 26.66 -2.85
CA GLY A 259 -6.23 26.81 -4.25
C GLY A 259 -7.56 26.11 -4.52
N ARG A 260 -8.12 26.38 -5.70
CA ARG A 260 -9.55 26.14 -5.98
C ARG A 260 -9.80 25.39 -7.26
N ASP A 261 -11.00 24.82 -7.35
CA ASP A 261 -11.50 24.12 -8.54
C ASP A 261 -10.62 22.97 -9.02
N ASN A 262 -9.78 22.39 -8.16
CA ASN A 262 -9.05 21.18 -8.47
C ASN A 262 -9.99 19.98 -8.35
N ILE A 263 -9.85 19.02 -9.27
CA ILE A 263 -10.68 17.83 -9.32
C ILE A 263 -9.78 16.61 -9.21
N VAL A 264 -9.99 15.81 -8.17
CA VAL A 264 -9.34 14.52 -7.94
C VAL A 264 -10.40 13.44 -8.07
N HIS A 265 -10.37 12.72 -9.18
CA HIS A 265 -11.48 11.90 -9.62
C HIS A 265 -11.04 10.53 -10.12
N GLN A 266 -11.70 9.45 -9.69
CA GLN A 266 -11.42 8.10 -10.22
C GLN A 266 -9.95 7.65 -10.15
N ASN A 267 -9.20 8.08 -9.13
CA ASN A 267 -7.84 7.62 -8.90
C ASN A 267 -7.83 6.40 -7.97
N ILE A 268 -6.75 5.62 -8.05
CA ILE A 268 -6.44 4.57 -7.09
C ILE A 268 -5.30 5.04 -6.21
N PHE A 269 -5.57 5.08 -4.90
CA PHE A 269 -4.60 5.35 -3.86
C PHE A 269 -4.30 4.05 -3.14
N TYR A 270 -3.09 3.53 -3.31
CA TYR A 270 -2.66 2.26 -2.75
C TYR A 270 -1.41 2.44 -1.87
N ASN A 271 -1.49 1.94 -0.64
CA ASN A 271 -0.36 1.77 0.27
C ASN A 271 0.51 3.04 0.48
N THR A 272 -0.06 4.15 0.95
CA THR A 272 0.71 5.35 1.34
C THR A 272 1.51 5.12 2.63
N THR A 273 2.64 5.81 2.80
CA THR A 273 3.40 5.76 4.06
C THR A 273 2.92 6.79 5.10
N GLN A 274 2.22 7.86 4.67
CA GLN A 274 1.62 8.84 5.57
C GLN A 274 0.12 9.03 5.30
N PHE A 275 -0.25 9.75 4.25
CA PHE A 275 -1.64 10.12 3.96
C PHE A 275 -1.97 9.94 2.49
N SER A 276 -3.17 9.44 2.18
CA SER A 276 -3.60 9.38 0.78
C SER A 276 -3.71 10.76 0.16
N MET A 277 -4.25 11.72 0.91
CA MET A 277 -4.33 13.10 0.47
C MET A 277 -4.04 14.07 1.61
N GLN A 278 -3.40 15.19 1.27
CA GLN A 278 -3.24 16.35 2.15
C GLN A 278 -3.98 17.53 1.53
N LEU A 279 -5.08 17.94 2.16
CA LEU A 279 -5.95 19.02 1.70
C LEU A 279 -5.85 20.16 2.70
N ASP A 280 -5.41 21.34 2.27
CA ASP A 280 -5.31 22.48 3.17
C ASP A 280 -5.95 23.75 2.62
N ALA A 281 -6.11 24.72 3.52
CA ALA A 281 -6.73 26.01 3.24
C ALA A 281 -5.74 27.17 3.26
N ARG A 282 -4.46 26.92 2.94
CA ARG A 282 -3.49 28.02 2.83
C ARG A 282 -3.98 29.02 1.76
N GLY A 283 -3.97 30.30 2.11
CA GLY A 283 -4.52 31.37 1.27
C GLY A 283 -5.89 31.90 1.69
N ALA A 284 -6.65 31.16 2.52
CA ALA A 284 -7.97 31.58 3.00
C ALA A 284 -7.93 32.81 3.92
N ASP A 285 -6.79 33.10 4.54
CA ASP A 285 -6.55 34.33 5.29
C ASP A 285 -6.15 35.52 4.40
N GLY A 286 -5.99 35.29 3.09
CA GLY A 286 -5.59 36.29 2.10
C GLY A 286 -4.11 36.65 2.11
N LYS A 287 -3.26 35.98 2.91
CA LYS A 287 -1.85 36.35 3.08
C LYS A 287 -0.87 35.44 2.34
N TRP A 288 -1.12 34.14 2.31
CA TRP A 288 -0.17 33.14 1.82
C TRP A 288 0.04 33.21 0.31
N HIS A 289 0.90 34.08 -0.21
CA HIS A 289 1.12 34.31 -1.66
C HIS A 289 -0.07 34.87 -2.46
N THR A 290 -1.27 35.04 -1.88
CA THR A 290 -2.47 35.54 -2.59
C THR A 290 -2.23 36.85 -3.36
N SER A 291 -1.42 37.76 -2.80
CA SER A 291 -1.05 39.02 -3.48
C SER A 291 -0.23 38.81 -4.75
N ASP A 292 0.74 37.89 -4.73
CA ASP A 292 1.53 37.52 -5.91
C ASP A 292 0.64 36.90 -6.99
N MET A 293 -0.29 36.05 -6.58
CA MET A 293 -1.25 35.39 -7.47
C MET A 293 -2.13 36.40 -8.20
N LEU A 294 -2.65 37.40 -7.48
CA LEU A 294 -3.44 38.48 -8.07
C LEU A 294 -2.60 39.34 -9.02
N ARG A 295 -1.32 39.57 -8.70
CA ARG A 295 -0.40 40.27 -9.61
C ARG A 295 -0.19 39.49 -10.92
N TYR A 296 -0.07 38.17 -10.86
CA TYR A 296 0.04 37.33 -12.07
C TYR A 296 -1.26 37.30 -12.86
N LEU A 297 -2.40 37.16 -12.18
CA LEU A 297 -3.72 37.17 -12.80
C LEU A 297 -3.99 38.47 -13.56
N ASN A 298 -3.57 39.62 -13.02
CA ASN A 298 -3.74 40.93 -13.67
C ASN A 298 -2.89 41.13 -14.93
N LYS A 299 -1.92 40.25 -15.21
CA LYS A 299 -1.11 40.30 -16.44
C LYS A 299 -1.75 39.58 -17.63
N ILE A 300 -2.86 38.88 -17.41
CA ILE A 300 -3.56 38.11 -18.44
C ILE A 300 -5.01 38.58 -18.59
N PRO A 301 -5.63 38.45 -19.76
CA PRO A 301 -6.98 38.95 -20.00
C PRO A 301 -8.06 37.96 -19.52
N TYR A 302 -8.00 37.52 -18.26
CA TYR A 302 -8.77 36.40 -17.70
C TYR A 302 -10.31 36.58 -17.74
N THR A 303 -10.81 37.79 -17.96
CA THR A 303 -12.25 38.12 -18.05
C THR A 303 -12.75 38.35 -19.46
N ASN A 304 -11.87 38.36 -20.48
CA ASN A 304 -12.31 38.56 -21.86
C ASN A 304 -13.11 37.34 -22.38
N SER A 305 -13.73 37.46 -23.55
CA SER A 305 -14.57 36.40 -24.12
C SER A 305 -13.83 35.08 -24.35
N LEU A 306 -12.52 35.13 -24.67
CA LEU A 306 -11.69 33.93 -24.88
C LEU A 306 -11.50 33.18 -23.55
N TRP A 307 -10.97 33.87 -22.54
CA TRP A 307 -10.65 33.29 -21.23
C TRP A 307 -11.89 32.92 -20.44
N SER A 308 -12.92 33.75 -20.43
CA SER A 308 -14.18 33.45 -19.72
C SER A 308 -14.93 32.26 -20.34
N LYS A 309 -14.82 32.05 -21.66
CA LYS A 309 -15.37 30.84 -22.30
C LYS A 309 -14.55 29.60 -21.95
N ARG A 310 -13.22 29.70 -21.88
CA ARG A 310 -12.34 28.55 -21.56
C ARG A 310 -12.35 28.19 -20.08
N TYR A 311 -12.28 29.19 -19.19
CA TYR A 311 -12.19 29.06 -17.74
C TYR A 311 -13.22 29.96 -17.04
N PRO A 312 -14.53 29.64 -17.14
CA PRO A 312 -15.60 30.50 -16.62
C PRO A 312 -15.48 30.79 -15.12
N LYS A 313 -15.04 29.81 -14.32
CA LYS A 313 -14.83 29.99 -12.88
C LYS A 313 -13.70 30.97 -12.54
N LEU A 314 -12.68 31.08 -13.39
CA LEU A 314 -11.60 32.05 -13.21
C LEU A 314 -12.08 33.47 -13.51
N ALA A 315 -12.90 33.65 -14.54
CA ALA A 315 -13.44 34.96 -14.91
C ALA A 315 -14.26 35.60 -13.78
N THR A 316 -14.88 34.78 -12.94
CA THR A 316 -15.67 35.22 -11.77
C THR A 316 -14.92 35.12 -10.45
N ILE A 317 -13.60 34.90 -10.44
CA ILE A 317 -12.83 34.65 -9.21
C ILE A 317 -12.92 35.81 -8.19
N MET A 318 -13.10 37.04 -8.69
CA MET A 318 -13.26 38.25 -7.88
C MET A 318 -14.72 38.50 -7.45
N ALA A 319 -15.69 37.79 -8.04
CA ALA A 319 -17.10 37.92 -7.75
C ALA A 319 -17.49 36.93 -6.64
N GLY A 320 -17.26 37.30 -5.38
CA GLY A 320 -17.70 36.50 -4.23
C GLY A 320 -16.67 36.42 -3.10
N HIS A 321 -16.36 35.19 -2.70
CA HIS A 321 -15.46 34.83 -1.60
C HIS A 321 -14.03 35.37 -1.79
N ASN A 322 -13.19 35.33 -0.75
CA ASN A 322 -11.78 35.70 -0.87
C ASN A 322 -11.15 34.87 -2.00
N PRO A 323 -10.44 35.46 -2.98
CA PRO A 323 -9.86 34.73 -4.11
C PRO A 323 -8.90 33.62 -3.70
N GLY A 324 -8.33 33.68 -2.48
CA GLY A 324 -7.49 32.63 -1.93
C GLY A 324 -8.23 31.48 -1.23
N ASP A 325 -9.56 31.55 -1.07
CA ASP A 325 -10.32 30.45 -0.47
C ASP A 325 -10.25 29.20 -1.37
N PRO A 326 -10.08 27.99 -0.81
CA PRO A 326 -9.93 26.77 -1.59
C PRO A 326 -11.28 26.18 -2.03
N VAL A 327 -12.16 27.01 -2.60
CA VAL A 327 -13.54 26.63 -2.94
C VAL A 327 -13.63 25.75 -4.18
N GLY A 328 -14.69 24.95 -4.27
CA GLY A 328 -15.05 24.23 -5.48
C GLY A 328 -14.13 23.05 -5.83
N ASN A 329 -13.25 22.66 -4.90
CA ASN A 329 -12.44 21.46 -5.02
C ASN A 329 -13.32 20.21 -4.91
N GLN A 330 -12.99 19.18 -5.67
CA GLN A 330 -13.74 17.93 -5.72
C GLN A 330 -12.80 16.75 -5.52
N VAL A 331 -13.13 15.88 -4.57
CA VAL A 331 -12.47 14.60 -4.35
C VAL A 331 -13.55 13.53 -4.45
N THR A 332 -13.70 12.95 -5.64
CA THR A 332 -14.87 12.10 -5.94
C THR A 332 -14.51 10.81 -6.61
N GLU A 333 -15.26 9.74 -6.32
CA GLU A 333 -15.15 8.47 -7.05
C GLU A 333 -13.76 7.82 -7.03
N ASN A 334 -12.91 8.19 -6.07
CA ASN A 334 -11.60 7.58 -5.91
C ASN A 334 -11.70 6.29 -5.08
N ILE A 335 -10.73 5.41 -5.28
CA ILE A 335 -10.56 4.18 -4.51
C ILE A 335 -9.35 4.34 -3.60
N PHE A 336 -9.58 4.26 -2.29
CA PHE A 336 -8.55 4.31 -1.24
C PHE A 336 -8.33 2.90 -0.70
N TYR A 337 -7.21 2.26 -1.01
CA TYR A 337 -6.88 0.90 -0.63
C TYR A 337 -5.68 0.85 0.32
N ALA A 338 -5.85 0.26 1.50
CA ALA A 338 -4.78 0.09 2.50
C ALA A 338 -3.96 1.37 2.70
N VAL A 339 -4.65 2.51 2.84
CA VAL A 339 -4.04 3.85 2.96
C VAL A 339 -4.60 4.61 4.15
N GLY A 340 -3.82 5.57 4.65
CA GLY A 340 -4.35 6.62 5.52
C GLY A 340 -5.41 7.47 4.80
N TYR A 341 -6.46 7.87 5.51
CA TYR A 341 -7.55 8.71 4.98
C TYR A 341 -7.06 10.11 4.52
N PRO A 342 -7.79 10.81 3.63
CA PRO A 342 -7.55 12.22 3.36
C PRO A 342 -7.45 13.02 4.66
N GLN A 343 -6.35 13.74 4.84
CA GLN A 343 -6.15 14.65 5.94
C GLN A 343 -6.48 16.07 5.52
N PHE A 344 -7.35 16.71 6.30
CA PHE A 344 -7.66 18.12 6.17
C PHE A 344 -6.83 18.90 7.17
N GLN A 345 -5.92 19.72 6.66
CA GLN A 345 -5.05 20.56 7.48
C GLN A 345 -5.54 22.00 7.46
N THR A 346 -5.57 22.61 8.64
CA THR A 346 -5.94 24.01 8.79
C THR A 346 -4.68 24.85 8.96
N TYR A 347 -4.40 25.75 8.02
CA TYR A 347 -3.39 26.80 8.18
C TYR A 347 -4.09 28.12 8.47
N GLY A 348 -3.96 28.63 9.70
CA GLY A 348 -4.83 29.69 10.21
C GLY A 348 -6.24 29.15 10.52
N GLU A 349 -6.94 29.76 11.48
CA GLU A 349 -8.14 29.24 12.15
C GLU A 349 -9.41 29.09 11.28
N LYS A 350 -9.30 29.03 9.94
CA LYS A 350 -10.44 29.01 9.01
C LYS A 350 -10.38 27.80 8.08
N PHE A 351 -11.13 26.76 8.42
CA PHE A 351 -11.47 25.68 7.51
C PHE A 351 -12.99 25.57 7.42
N GLN A 352 -13.53 25.60 6.21
CA GLN A 352 -14.96 25.38 5.97
C GLN A 352 -15.13 24.07 5.20
N SER A 353 -15.98 23.19 5.72
CA SER A 353 -16.17 21.84 5.17
C SER A 353 -16.80 21.83 3.77
N ASP A 354 -17.46 22.91 3.36
CA ASP A 354 -18.11 23.06 2.06
C ASP A 354 -17.15 23.47 0.92
N TRP A 355 -15.90 23.81 1.24
CA TRP A 355 -14.87 24.11 0.24
C TRP A 355 -14.46 22.89 -0.59
N PHE A 356 -14.57 21.70 0.00
CA PHE A 356 -14.22 20.43 -0.62
C PHE A 356 -15.47 19.55 -0.72
N ASN A 357 -15.90 19.22 -1.93
CA ASN A 357 -16.86 18.14 -2.14
C ASN A 357 -16.12 16.80 -2.10
N VAL A 358 -16.22 16.10 -0.97
CA VAL A 358 -15.69 14.74 -0.81
C VAL A 358 -16.83 13.74 -0.77
N SER A 359 -17.11 13.10 -1.90
CA SER A 359 -18.27 12.22 -2.05
C SER A 359 -18.00 11.05 -2.99
N ASN A 360 -18.80 9.99 -2.86
CA ASN A 360 -18.72 8.80 -3.71
C ASN A 360 -17.33 8.15 -3.79
N ASN A 361 -16.45 8.37 -2.82
CA ASN A 361 -15.19 7.63 -2.73
C ASN A 361 -15.42 6.30 -2.01
N ILE A 362 -14.62 5.29 -2.34
CA ILE A 362 -14.65 4.00 -1.65
C ILE A 362 -13.34 3.77 -0.89
N TYR A 363 -13.48 3.27 0.34
CA TYR A 363 -12.36 2.97 1.24
C TYR A 363 -12.32 1.47 1.48
N ILE A 364 -11.16 0.89 1.27
CA ILE A 364 -10.97 -0.54 1.11
C ILE A 364 -9.76 -0.98 1.93
N SER A 365 -9.92 -2.05 2.68
CA SER A 365 -8.84 -2.70 3.43
C SER A 365 -8.71 -4.20 3.14
N ASP A 366 -9.56 -4.75 2.26
CA ASP A 366 -9.55 -6.17 1.89
C ASP A 366 -8.57 -6.49 0.75
N VAL A 367 -8.09 -7.73 0.67
CA VAL A 367 -7.10 -8.17 -0.33
C VAL A 367 -7.68 -8.65 -1.68
N GLY A 368 -9.00 -8.57 -1.88
CA GLY A 368 -9.71 -9.10 -3.06
C GLY A 368 -10.35 -8.04 -3.97
N SER A 369 -10.31 -6.78 -3.56
CA SER A 369 -10.85 -5.65 -4.33
C SER A 369 -10.12 -5.39 -5.64
N PHE A 370 -8.86 -5.81 -5.77
CA PHE A 370 -8.08 -5.74 -7.00
C PHE A 370 -7.48 -7.10 -7.38
N SER A 371 -7.21 -7.29 -8.67
CA SER A 371 -6.75 -8.58 -9.19
C SER A 371 -5.40 -9.04 -8.60
N ALA A 372 -4.41 -8.14 -8.56
CA ALA A 372 -3.09 -8.44 -7.98
C ALA A 372 -2.33 -7.12 -7.64
N PRO A 373 -2.83 -6.31 -6.70
CA PRO A 373 -2.34 -4.93 -6.50
C PRO A 373 -0.87 -4.87 -6.05
N ARG A 374 -0.39 -5.87 -5.28
CA ARG A 374 1.05 -6.00 -4.93
C ARG A 374 1.97 -6.19 -6.15
N TYR A 375 1.42 -6.63 -7.28
CA TYR A 375 2.12 -6.82 -8.54
C TYR A 375 1.78 -5.70 -9.55
N GLY A 376 1.19 -4.60 -9.07
CA GLY A 376 0.76 -3.48 -9.90
C GLY A 376 -0.51 -3.74 -10.73
N ASN A 377 -1.18 -4.87 -10.57
CA ASN A 377 -2.44 -5.14 -11.26
C ASN A 377 -3.64 -4.64 -10.44
N PHE A 378 -4.01 -3.40 -10.69
CA PHE A 378 -5.14 -2.72 -10.04
C PHE A 378 -6.46 -2.90 -10.78
N LYS A 379 -6.61 -3.89 -11.66
CA LYS A 379 -7.91 -4.16 -12.28
C LYS A 379 -8.95 -4.52 -11.20
N PRO A 380 -10.13 -3.87 -11.20
CA PRO A 380 -11.18 -4.13 -10.23
C PRO A 380 -11.54 -5.62 -10.13
N GLY A 381 -11.35 -6.17 -8.94
CA GLY A 381 -11.86 -7.47 -8.54
C GLY A 381 -13.37 -7.41 -8.30
N CYS A 382 -13.96 -8.54 -7.94
CA CYS A 382 -15.43 -8.64 -7.82
C CYS A 382 -16.03 -7.68 -6.80
N LEU A 383 -15.31 -7.36 -5.71
CA LEU A 383 -15.80 -6.47 -4.64
C LEU A 383 -15.95 -5.02 -5.09
N LEU A 384 -15.21 -4.61 -6.13
CA LEU A 384 -15.27 -3.25 -6.67
C LEU A 384 -16.21 -3.10 -7.86
N LYS A 385 -16.73 -4.19 -8.43
CA LYS A 385 -17.45 -4.12 -9.72
C LYS A 385 -18.72 -3.29 -9.68
N ASP A 386 -19.47 -3.35 -8.59
CA ASP A 386 -20.71 -2.59 -8.48
C ASP A 386 -20.42 -1.09 -8.37
N PHE A 387 -19.44 -0.71 -7.55
CA PHE A 387 -18.94 0.66 -7.47
C PHE A 387 -18.47 1.16 -8.83
N VAL A 388 -17.56 0.42 -9.47
CA VAL A 388 -16.97 0.75 -10.77
C VAL A 388 -18.05 0.90 -11.84
N LYS A 389 -19.07 0.04 -11.83
CA LYS A 389 -20.21 0.15 -12.76
C LYS A 389 -21.08 1.36 -12.48
N GLN A 390 -21.34 1.68 -11.20
CA GLN A 390 -22.18 2.80 -10.80
C GLN A 390 -21.55 4.15 -11.15
N THR A 391 -20.23 4.28 -10.97
CA THR A 391 -19.48 5.52 -11.22
C THR A 391 -18.90 5.58 -12.63
N ASN A 392 -19.07 4.53 -13.44
CA ASN A 392 -18.41 4.39 -14.74
C ASN A 392 -16.88 4.57 -14.63
N PHE A 393 -16.31 4.08 -13.53
CA PHE A 393 -14.88 4.09 -13.25
C PHE A 393 -14.16 3.26 -14.32
N LYS A 394 -13.13 3.82 -14.96
CA LYS A 394 -12.41 3.11 -16.02
C LYS A 394 -11.41 2.12 -15.43
N ASP A 395 -11.20 1.02 -16.16
CA ASP A 395 -10.14 0.07 -15.80
C ASP A 395 -8.80 0.82 -15.69
N PRO A 396 -8.08 0.68 -14.57
CA PRO A 396 -6.79 1.34 -14.38
C PRO A 396 -5.79 0.90 -15.42
N VAL A 397 -4.95 1.84 -15.84
CA VAL A 397 -3.79 1.54 -16.69
C VAL A 397 -2.88 0.54 -15.98
N LEU A 398 -2.51 -0.54 -16.68
CA LEU A 398 -1.58 -1.52 -16.12
C LEU A 398 -0.14 -1.01 -16.20
N PRO A 399 0.76 -1.48 -15.31
CA PRO A 399 2.17 -1.10 -15.34
C PRO A 399 2.88 -1.34 -16.67
N ASN A 400 2.48 -2.36 -17.43
CA ASN A 400 3.04 -2.65 -18.75
C ASN A 400 2.43 -1.80 -19.88
N GLN A 401 1.48 -0.92 -19.56
CA GLN A 401 0.84 0.03 -20.47
C GLN A 401 1.29 1.48 -20.22
N VAL A 402 2.11 1.72 -19.20
CA VAL A 402 2.75 3.01 -18.93
C VAL A 402 4.22 2.98 -19.34
N GLY A 403 4.79 4.16 -19.56
CA GLY A 403 6.17 4.30 -20.03
C GLY A 403 6.32 4.07 -21.54
N PRO A 404 7.57 4.01 -22.05
CA PRO A 404 7.83 3.93 -23.47
C PRO A 404 7.25 2.66 -24.08
N ARG A 405 6.47 2.83 -25.15
CA ARG A 405 5.88 1.72 -25.90
C ARG A 405 6.83 1.11 -26.91
N ASN A 406 7.92 1.82 -27.19
CA ASN A 406 8.88 1.53 -28.22
C ASN A 406 10.28 1.50 -27.62
N ASN A 407 11.20 0.85 -28.33
CA ASN A 407 12.61 0.84 -27.94
C ASN A 407 13.21 2.24 -27.99
N VAL A 408 14.03 2.58 -27.00
CA VAL A 408 14.64 3.90 -26.82
C VAL A 408 16.15 3.90 -27.09
N GLY A 409 16.66 5.07 -27.49
CA GLY A 409 18.09 5.32 -27.71
C GLY A 409 18.65 4.78 -29.05
N PRO A 410 19.90 5.15 -29.39
CA PRO A 410 20.49 5.02 -30.72
C PRO A 410 20.93 3.60 -31.06
N LEU A 411 21.04 2.71 -30.06
CA LEU A 411 21.43 1.30 -30.23
C LEU A 411 20.45 0.32 -29.58
N HIS A 412 19.24 0.78 -29.19
CA HIS A 412 18.19 -0.01 -28.54
C HIS A 412 18.73 -0.91 -27.40
N ILE A 413 18.97 -0.27 -26.26
CA ILE A 413 19.64 -0.86 -25.11
C ILE A 413 18.84 -2.03 -24.54
N GLN A 414 19.32 -3.26 -24.76
CA GLN A 414 18.79 -4.50 -24.18
C GLN A 414 18.99 -4.63 -22.65
N THR A 415 19.45 -3.59 -21.94
CA THR A 415 19.97 -3.73 -20.57
C THR A 415 19.38 -2.78 -19.52
N ILE A 416 18.37 -1.97 -19.85
CA ILE A 416 17.64 -1.20 -18.83
C ILE A 416 16.20 -1.70 -18.87
N GLN A 417 15.91 -2.78 -18.15
CA GLN A 417 14.57 -2.88 -17.62
C GLN A 417 14.43 -1.72 -16.65
N PRO A 418 13.51 -0.77 -16.87
CA PRO A 418 13.19 0.19 -15.82
C PRO A 418 12.92 -0.64 -14.57
N ASP A 419 13.51 -0.25 -13.43
CA ASP A 419 13.21 -0.89 -12.16
C ASP A 419 11.77 -0.54 -11.83
N THR A 420 10.85 -1.26 -12.46
CA THR A 420 9.42 -1.01 -12.35
C THR A 420 8.94 -1.42 -10.96
N GLY A 421 9.78 -2.09 -10.15
CA GLY A 421 9.42 -2.59 -8.83
C GLY A 421 8.39 -3.72 -8.87
N TYR A 422 7.88 -4.12 -10.04
CA TYR A 422 6.87 -5.17 -10.14
C TYR A 422 7.50 -6.52 -10.41
N LEU A 423 7.28 -7.45 -9.49
CA LEU A 423 7.41 -8.87 -9.79
C LEU A 423 6.37 -9.22 -10.87
N SER A 424 6.81 -9.81 -11.98
CA SER A 424 5.92 -10.34 -13.02
C SER A 424 5.12 -11.53 -12.46
N GLY A 425 3.95 -11.24 -11.87
CA GLY A 425 2.96 -12.25 -11.52
C GLY A 425 2.17 -12.63 -12.76
N SER A 426 2.01 -13.93 -13.03
CA SER A 426 1.11 -14.40 -14.09
C SER A 426 -0.32 -13.89 -13.80
N PRO A 427 -1.06 -13.35 -14.78
CA PRO A 427 -2.46 -13.03 -14.59
C PRO A 427 -3.19 -14.34 -14.28
N HIS A 428 -3.61 -14.55 -13.03
CA HIS A 428 -4.65 -15.53 -12.79
C HIS A 428 -5.84 -15.14 -13.67
N SER A 429 -6.21 -16.07 -14.56
CA SER A 429 -7.36 -16.01 -15.45
C SER A 429 -8.47 -15.18 -14.83
N THR A 430 -8.93 -14.16 -15.56
CA THR A 430 -10.12 -13.38 -15.23
C THR A 430 -11.25 -14.36 -14.99
N SER A 431 -11.45 -14.74 -13.73
CA SER A 431 -12.53 -15.65 -13.37
C SER A 431 -13.81 -14.90 -13.68
N ASN A 432 -14.57 -15.46 -14.63
CA ASN A 432 -15.87 -14.95 -15.01
C ASN A 432 -16.63 -14.63 -13.73
N CYS A 433 -17.30 -13.48 -13.77
CA CYS A 433 -18.04 -12.88 -12.67
C CYS A 433 -19.22 -13.76 -12.26
N VAL A 434 -18.84 -14.84 -11.60
CA VAL A 434 -19.55 -15.69 -10.68
C VAL A 434 -20.17 -14.88 -9.56
N VAL A 435 -21.19 -14.03 -9.78
CA VAL A 435 -22.07 -13.63 -8.65
C VAL A 435 -22.74 -14.92 -8.23
N LYS A 436 -22.02 -15.72 -7.45
CA LYS A 436 -22.56 -16.91 -6.80
C LYS A 436 -23.24 -16.43 -5.54
N PRO A 437 -24.33 -17.11 -5.15
CA PRO A 437 -25.25 -16.64 -4.12
C PRO A 437 -24.51 -16.40 -2.80
N PRO A 438 -25.15 -15.73 -1.82
CA PRO A 438 -24.56 -15.45 -0.53
C PRO A 438 -23.91 -16.72 0.01
N ALA A 439 -22.78 -16.51 0.70
CA ALA A 439 -21.98 -17.50 1.40
C ALA A 439 -22.77 -18.78 1.65
N LYS A 440 -22.31 -19.91 1.12
CA LYS A 440 -22.66 -21.19 1.75
C LYS A 440 -22.45 -20.96 3.24
N GLN A 441 -23.52 -21.10 4.01
CA GLN A 441 -23.47 -20.87 5.46
C GLN A 441 -22.22 -21.54 6.02
N PRO A 442 -21.54 -20.93 6.99
CA PRO A 442 -20.41 -21.56 7.67
C PRO A 442 -20.83 -22.97 8.04
N THR A 443 -20.15 -23.97 7.46
CA THR A 443 -20.41 -25.35 7.82
C THR A 443 -20.01 -25.45 9.29
N PRO A 444 -20.90 -25.82 10.22
CA PRO A 444 -20.52 -25.93 11.62
C PRO A 444 -19.47 -27.04 11.74
N VAL A 445 -18.22 -26.68 12.06
CA VAL A 445 -17.16 -27.65 12.27
C VAL A 445 -16.19 -27.18 13.37
N TYR A 446 -16.03 -28.09 14.33
CA TYR A 446 -15.17 -28.21 15.52
C TYR A 446 -14.34 -27.02 16.04
N LEU A 447 -14.54 -26.72 17.32
CA LEU A 447 -13.76 -25.82 18.17
C LEU A 447 -12.31 -26.29 18.34
N PRO A 448 -11.37 -25.39 18.68
CA PRO A 448 -9.92 -25.66 18.82
C PRO A 448 -9.54 -26.64 19.93
N ASP A 449 -10.45 -26.93 20.86
CA ASP A 449 -10.33 -27.96 21.91
C ASP A 449 -10.80 -29.34 21.41
N GLY A 450 -11.36 -29.37 20.21
CA GLY A 450 -12.02 -30.52 19.65
C GLY A 450 -13.38 -30.78 20.30
N SER A 451 -14.25 -29.77 20.45
CA SER A 451 -15.71 -29.89 20.71
C SER A 451 -16.56 -29.39 19.51
N MET A 452 -17.79 -29.90 19.29
CA MET A 452 -18.85 -29.11 18.60
C MET A 452 -19.62 -28.32 19.65
N PRO A 453 -20.36 -27.25 19.30
CA PRO A 453 -21.40 -26.76 20.18
C PRO A 453 -22.37 -27.92 20.51
N ASN A 454 -22.31 -28.43 21.75
CA ASN A 454 -23.28 -29.32 22.41
C ASN A 454 -23.46 -30.79 21.96
N THR A 455 -22.45 -31.52 21.45
CA THR A 455 -22.66 -32.97 21.12
C THR A 455 -21.98 -34.01 22.00
N LEU A 456 -20.91 -33.69 22.75
CA LEU A 456 -20.24 -34.68 23.62
C LEU A 456 -20.72 -34.64 25.07
N TYR A 457 -20.90 -33.43 25.59
CA TYR A 457 -21.34 -33.16 26.96
C TYR A 457 -22.37 -32.02 26.92
N GLN A 458 -23.61 -32.30 27.30
CA GLN A 458 -24.67 -31.29 27.33
C GLN A 458 -24.70 -30.63 28.71
N VAL A 459 -24.26 -29.38 28.79
CA VAL A 459 -24.39 -28.58 30.00
C VAL A 459 -25.84 -28.09 30.18
N PRO A 460 -26.33 -27.94 31.42
CA PRO A 460 -27.73 -27.59 31.67
C PRO A 460 -28.16 -26.21 31.14
N GLU A 461 -27.24 -25.23 31.12
CA GLU A 461 -27.53 -23.88 30.63
C GLU A 461 -26.35 -23.33 29.81
N ASN A 462 -26.65 -22.53 28.78
CA ASN A 462 -25.65 -21.82 27.96
C ASN A 462 -25.05 -20.60 28.68
N LYS A 463 -24.72 -20.73 29.98
CA LYS A 463 -24.07 -19.70 30.80
C LYS A 463 -23.27 -20.34 31.95
N GLY A 464 -22.21 -19.67 32.40
CA GLY A 464 -21.41 -20.13 33.53
C GLY A 464 -20.29 -21.12 33.20
N CYS A 465 -19.57 -21.54 34.22
CA CYS A 465 -18.48 -22.51 34.17
C CYS A 465 -18.91 -23.81 34.89
N TRP A 466 -18.93 -24.90 34.15
CA TRP A 466 -19.51 -26.18 34.57
C TRP A 466 -18.42 -27.23 34.79
N PHE A 467 -18.58 -28.03 35.84
CA PHE A 467 -17.63 -29.06 36.25
C PHE A 467 -18.32 -30.43 36.26
N SER A 468 -17.66 -31.46 35.75
CA SER A 468 -18.03 -32.86 35.96
C SER A 468 -16.83 -33.65 36.43
N PHE A 469 -17.02 -34.53 37.41
CA PHE A 469 -15.94 -35.35 37.96
C PHE A 469 -16.43 -36.65 38.55
N ASP A 470 -15.56 -37.67 38.49
CA ASP A 470 -15.86 -39.03 38.92
C ASP A 470 -15.70 -39.22 40.43
N LYS A 471 -14.72 -38.54 41.06
CA LYS A 471 -14.45 -38.51 42.51
C LYS A 471 -13.58 -37.31 42.88
N CYS A 472 -13.66 -36.88 44.13
CA CYS A 472 -12.87 -35.81 44.73
C CYS A 472 -12.62 -36.12 46.22
N PRO A 473 -11.84 -37.18 46.53
CA PRO A 473 -11.69 -37.70 47.89
C PRO A 473 -11.09 -36.69 48.88
N ASN A 474 -10.33 -35.72 48.38
CA ASN A 474 -9.62 -34.73 49.19
C ASN A 474 -10.47 -33.48 49.51
N HIS A 475 -11.72 -33.38 49.06
CA HIS A 475 -12.59 -32.22 49.32
C HIS A 475 -14.06 -32.63 49.54
N GLN A 476 -14.43 -32.87 50.80
CA GLN A 476 -15.74 -33.41 51.19
C GLN A 476 -16.96 -32.64 50.66
N GLU A 477 -16.91 -31.30 50.60
CA GLU A 477 -18.02 -30.50 50.07
C GLU A 477 -18.21 -30.66 48.56
N LEU A 478 -17.13 -30.86 47.80
CA LEU A 478 -17.21 -31.10 46.35
C LEU A 478 -17.67 -32.54 46.11
N GLU A 479 -17.24 -33.49 46.94
CA GLU A 479 -17.67 -34.89 46.86
C GLU A 479 -19.21 -35.05 47.01
N LYS A 480 -19.90 -34.15 47.71
CA LYS A 480 -21.39 -34.13 47.77
C LYS A 480 -22.04 -33.84 46.41
N HIS A 481 -21.34 -33.17 45.52
CA HIS A 481 -21.77 -32.87 44.16
C HIS A 481 -21.27 -33.89 43.13
N ARG A 482 -20.56 -34.95 43.58
CA ARG A 482 -20.14 -36.06 42.74
C ARG A 482 -21.35 -36.71 42.06
N ARG A 483 -21.20 -37.04 40.78
CA ARG A 483 -22.22 -37.77 40.02
C ARG A 483 -21.58 -38.99 39.36
N PRO A 484 -22.18 -40.20 39.43
CA PRO A 484 -21.57 -41.44 38.91
C PRO A 484 -21.40 -41.50 37.39
N THR A 485 -21.95 -40.54 36.65
CA THR A 485 -21.96 -40.50 35.18
C THR A 485 -21.40 -39.16 34.71
N SER A 486 -20.54 -39.18 33.70
CA SER A 486 -19.77 -38.03 33.18
C SER A 486 -20.62 -36.90 32.56
N ASN A 487 -21.95 -37.04 32.52
CA ASN A 487 -22.86 -36.11 31.84
C ASN A 487 -23.67 -35.24 32.81
N GLN A 488 -23.34 -35.26 34.11
CA GLN A 488 -23.96 -34.38 35.09
C GLN A 488 -22.97 -33.33 35.59
N PHE A 489 -23.39 -32.08 35.54
CA PHE A 489 -22.54 -30.92 35.76
C PHE A 489 -22.92 -30.17 37.03
N TYR A 490 -21.91 -29.70 37.75
CA TYR A 490 -22.00 -28.79 38.89
C TYR A 490 -21.51 -27.40 38.48
N ARG A 491 -22.07 -26.35 39.09
CA ARG A 491 -21.71 -24.95 38.83
C ARG A 491 -21.48 -24.24 40.16
N ASP A 492 -20.27 -23.70 40.35
CA ASP A 492 -19.92 -22.89 41.52
C ASP A 492 -20.16 -21.40 41.21
N THR A 493 -21.40 -20.96 41.35
CA THR A 493 -21.79 -19.57 41.04
C THR A 493 -21.09 -18.55 41.94
N GLN A 494 -20.65 -18.94 43.14
CA GLN A 494 -19.94 -18.03 44.05
C GLN A 494 -18.49 -17.83 43.61
N ALA A 495 -17.81 -18.90 43.18
CA ALA A 495 -16.47 -18.78 42.61
C ALA A 495 -16.50 -17.97 41.32
N GLU A 496 -17.48 -18.21 40.44
CA GLU A 496 -17.66 -17.45 39.20
C GLU A 496 -17.77 -15.94 39.40
N GLN A 497 -18.42 -15.49 40.48
CA GLN A 497 -18.52 -14.06 40.80
C GLN A 497 -17.18 -13.48 41.28
N ARG A 498 -16.35 -14.29 41.95
CA ARG A 498 -15.04 -13.84 42.46
C ARG A 498 -13.98 -13.75 41.37
N ASP A 499 -13.96 -14.70 40.45
CA ASP A 499 -12.89 -14.85 39.46
C ASP A 499 -13.34 -14.61 38.00
N GLN A 500 -14.61 -14.22 37.81
CA GLN A 500 -15.23 -13.98 36.50
C GLN A 500 -15.27 -15.21 35.57
N SER A 501 -14.99 -16.43 36.07
CA SER A 501 -15.04 -17.66 35.25
C SER A 501 -16.43 -17.94 34.66
N GLY A 502 -17.49 -17.36 35.22
CA GLY A 502 -18.83 -17.46 34.65
C GLY A 502 -19.04 -16.66 33.35
N THR A 503 -18.14 -15.71 33.07
CA THR A 503 -18.20 -14.78 31.93
C THR A 503 -16.89 -14.69 31.13
N ASN A 504 -15.83 -15.38 31.56
CA ASN A 504 -14.53 -15.43 30.90
C ASN A 504 -14.11 -16.89 30.67
N GLU A 505 -14.03 -17.30 29.40
CA GLU A 505 -13.70 -18.67 28.98
C GLU A 505 -12.32 -19.11 29.48
N THR A 506 -11.29 -18.27 29.33
CA THR A 506 -9.93 -18.58 29.77
C THR A 506 -9.88 -18.78 31.27
N ALA A 507 -10.55 -17.92 32.04
CA ALA A 507 -10.64 -18.06 33.49
C ALA A 507 -11.40 -19.34 33.89
N CYS A 508 -12.42 -19.74 33.13
CA CYS A 508 -13.13 -21.00 33.35
C CYS A 508 -12.23 -22.22 33.08
N LEU A 509 -11.60 -22.31 31.91
CA LEU A 509 -10.79 -23.47 31.52
C LEU A 509 -9.53 -23.64 32.38
N ASN A 510 -8.96 -22.53 32.88
CA ASN A 510 -7.81 -22.54 33.78
C ASN A 510 -8.14 -23.02 35.21
N LYS A 511 -9.38 -23.45 35.50
CA LYS A 511 -9.72 -24.08 36.78
C LYS A 511 -9.33 -25.55 36.88
N VAL A 512 -8.92 -26.19 35.77
CA VAL A 512 -8.46 -27.58 35.80
C VAL A 512 -7.30 -27.80 36.78
N PRO A 513 -6.19 -27.04 36.74
CA PRO A 513 -5.11 -27.17 37.73
C PRO A 513 -5.59 -27.05 39.18
N GLU A 514 -6.50 -26.11 39.44
CA GLU A 514 -7.07 -25.90 40.78
C GLU A 514 -7.86 -27.14 41.24
N MET A 515 -8.65 -27.73 40.36
CA MET A 515 -9.42 -28.94 40.63
C MET A 515 -8.54 -30.16 40.84
N VAL A 516 -7.51 -30.32 40.01
CA VAL A 516 -6.51 -31.40 40.16
C VAL A 516 -5.77 -31.26 41.49
N ASN A 517 -5.40 -30.03 41.89
CA ASN A 517 -4.77 -29.77 43.18
C ASN A 517 -5.71 -30.07 44.36
N LYS A 518 -6.99 -29.70 44.26
CA LYS A 518 -7.99 -29.90 45.32
C LYS A 518 -8.41 -31.35 45.50
N CYS A 519 -8.55 -32.10 44.41
CA CYS A 519 -9.15 -33.42 44.40
C CYS A 519 -8.16 -34.57 44.15
N GLY A 520 -6.93 -34.26 43.72
CA GLY A 520 -5.90 -35.21 43.30
C GLY A 520 -5.96 -35.55 41.81
N SER A 521 -4.79 -35.85 41.22
CA SER A 521 -4.63 -36.20 39.79
C SER A 521 -5.23 -37.56 39.40
N GLY A 522 -5.44 -38.46 40.37
CA GLY A 522 -6.06 -39.77 40.16
C GLY A 522 -7.58 -39.74 39.92
N SER A 523 -8.14 -38.54 39.78
CA SER A 523 -9.55 -38.24 39.52
C SER A 523 -9.66 -37.60 38.13
N SER A 524 -10.74 -37.86 37.41
CA SER A 524 -10.97 -37.31 36.07
C SER A 524 -11.99 -36.19 36.13
N PHE A 525 -11.66 -35.05 35.52
CA PHE A 525 -12.52 -33.87 35.49
C PHE A 525 -12.79 -33.44 34.05
N ALA A 526 -13.95 -32.86 33.81
CA ALA A 526 -14.26 -32.06 32.64
C ALA A 526 -14.72 -30.68 33.11
N VAL A 527 -14.10 -29.63 32.59
CA VAL A 527 -14.51 -28.24 32.82
C VAL A 527 -15.03 -27.67 31.51
N ILE A 528 -16.23 -27.10 31.50
CA ILE A 528 -16.93 -26.65 30.31
C ILE A 528 -17.43 -25.21 30.52
N TYR A 529 -17.08 -24.31 29.61
CA TYR A 529 -17.62 -22.96 29.58
C TYR A 529 -18.95 -22.94 28.81
N GLY A 530 -20.05 -22.73 29.54
CA GLY A 530 -21.42 -22.86 29.02
C GLY A 530 -21.76 -22.00 27.80
N PRO A 531 -21.31 -20.74 27.69
CA PRO A 531 -21.65 -19.89 26.53
C PRO A 531 -21.11 -20.36 25.18
N THR A 532 -19.94 -21.01 25.15
CA THR A 532 -19.29 -21.47 23.91
C THR A 532 -19.27 -22.98 23.77
N GLY A 533 -19.40 -23.71 24.87
CA GLY A 533 -19.20 -25.16 24.95
C GLY A 533 -17.73 -25.57 25.01
N ALA A 534 -16.80 -24.61 25.07
CA ALA A 534 -15.37 -24.90 25.18
C ALA A 534 -15.08 -25.72 26.44
N MET A 535 -14.22 -26.73 26.33
CA MET A 535 -13.93 -27.64 27.43
C MET A 535 -12.45 -28.02 27.53
N THR A 536 -12.05 -28.38 28.73
CA THR A 536 -10.76 -29.05 28.98
C THR A 536 -10.93 -30.19 29.98
N LEU A 537 -10.00 -31.13 29.95
CA LEU A 537 -9.99 -32.30 30.83
C LEU A 537 -8.92 -32.14 31.91
N GLY A 538 -9.28 -32.54 33.13
CA GLY A 538 -8.38 -32.63 34.28
C GLY A 538 -8.11 -34.07 34.69
N GLY A 539 -6.97 -34.30 35.35
CA GLY A 539 -6.55 -35.60 35.87
C GLY A 539 -5.14 -36.01 35.42
N GLU A 540 -4.87 -37.30 35.34
CA GLU A 540 -3.58 -37.84 34.92
C GLU A 540 -3.56 -38.33 33.47
N GLY A 541 -2.43 -38.15 32.77
CA GLY A 541 -2.17 -38.69 31.44
C GLY A 541 -2.23 -37.67 30.29
N CYS A 542 -1.79 -38.13 29.11
CA CYS A 542 -1.86 -37.38 27.86
C CYS A 542 -3.00 -37.88 26.98
N TYR A 543 -3.82 -36.96 26.46
CA TYR A 543 -5.02 -37.31 25.70
C TYR A 543 -5.07 -36.56 24.38
N PHE A 544 -5.83 -37.11 23.43
CA PHE A 544 -6.26 -36.37 22.25
C PHE A 544 -7.77 -36.28 22.15
N ALA A 545 -8.27 -35.11 21.74
CA ALA A 545 -9.60 -34.97 21.19
C ALA A 545 -9.57 -35.29 19.69
N ARG A 546 -10.41 -36.24 19.25
CA ARG A 546 -10.49 -36.63 17.84
C ARG A 546 -11.93 -36.89 17.41
N TYR A 547 -12.23 -36.50 16.17
CA TYR A 547 -13.52 -36.71 15.51
C TYR A 547 -13.52 -37.84 14.49
N TYR A 548 -12.55 -37.78 13.59
CA TYR A 548 -12.40 -38.74 12.51
C TYR A 548 -10.93 -38.82 12.09
N CYS A 549 -10.50 -40.02 11.74
CA CYS A 549 -9.15 -40.29 11.23
C CYS A 549 -9.27 -40.86 9.81
N PRO A 550 -9.26 -40.01 8.76
CA PRO A 550 -9.49 -40.44 7.38
C PRO A 550 -8.59 -41.58 6.92
N ARG A 551 -7.31 -41.57 7.34
CA ARG A 551 -6.35 -42.60 6.94
C ARG A 551 -6.72 -44.00 7.44
N THR A 552 -7.32 -44.12 8.61
CA THR A 552 -7.67 -45.42 9.21
C THR A 552 -9.17 -45.72 9.15
N GLY A 553 -9.98 -44.78 8.66
CA GLY A 553 -11.45 -44.88 8.70
C GLY A 553 -12.02 -44.89 10.12
N TRP A 554 -11.25 -44.47 11.13
CA TRP A 554 -11.68 -44.53 12.52
C TRP A 554 -12.68 -43.40 12.82
N ASN A 555 -13.96 -43.76 12.90
CA ASN A 555 -15.11 -42.85 13.10
C ASN A 555 -15.42 -42.50 14.57
N ALA A 556 -14.63 -42.98 15.54
CA ALA A 556 -14.94 -42.72 16.95
C ALA A 556 -14.56 -41.29 17.32
N THR A 557 -15.59 -40.50 17.61
CA THR A 557 -15.48 -39.15 18.16
C THR A 557 -15.34 -39.22 19.69
N GLY A 558 -14.38 -38.51 20.26
CA GLY A 558 -14.20 -38.42 21.71
C GLY A 558 -12.77 -38.11 22.13
N PHE A 559 -12.51 -38.31 23.42
CA PHE A 559 -11.19 -38.15 24.03
C PHE A 559 -10.52 -39.51 24.19
N PHE A 560 -9.30 -39.64 23.68
CA PHE A 560 -8.55 -40.89 23.67
C PHE A 560 -7.19 -40.67 24.32
N GLU A 561 -6.82 -41.57 25.22
CA GLU A 561 -5.49 -41.58 25.81
C GLU A 561 -4.41 -41.82 24.74
N ASP A 562 -3.35 -41.01 24.74
CA ASP A 562 -2.17 -41.23 23.91
C ASP A 562 -1.24 -42.27 24.56
N LYS A 563 -1.70 -43.53 24.56
CA LYS A 563 -0.92 -44.65 25.08
C LYS A 563 0.48 -44.74 24.48
N TYR A 564 0.67 -44.28 23.25
CA TYR A 564 1.98 -44.25 22.62
C TYR A 564 2.90 -43.20 23.27
N ALA A 565 2.44 -41.95 23.42
CA ALA A 565 3.22 -40.93 24.12
C ALA A 565 3.51 -41.33 25.57
N ASP A 566 2.55 -41.93 26.25
CA ASP A 566 2.70 -42.33 27.64
C ASP A 566 3.73 -43.45 27.80
N GLN A 567 3.67 -44.49 26.96
CA GLN A 567 4.58 -45.64 27.06
C GLN A 567 5.97 -45.42 26.44
N LYS A 568 6.10 -44.50 25.46
CA LYS A 568 7.34 -44.33 24.69
C LYS A 568 8.05 -43.00 24.93
N LEU A 569 7.32 -41.98 25.36
CA LEU A 569 7.83 -40.61 25.44
C LEU A 569 7.61 -39.98 26.83
N ASN A 570 7.06 -40.73 27.78
CA ASN A 570 6.67 -40.23 29.11
C ASN A 570 5.65 -39.05 29.05
N GLY A 571 4.77 -39.07 28.05
CA GLY A 571 3.81 -38.01 27.77
C GLY A 571 2.84 -37.72 28.94
N ALA A 572 2.49 -38.74 29.72
CA ALA A 572 1.62 -38.63 30.89
C ALA A 572 2.16 -37.70 31.98
N HIS A 573 3.47 -37.45 31.99
CA HIS A 573 4.15 -36.64 33.01
C HIS A 573 4.96 -35.48 32.41
N ASN A 574 4.96 -35.33 31.08
CA ASN A 574 5.69 -34.27 30.39
C ASN A 574 4.77 -33.50 29.44
N GLU A 575 4.37 -32.30 29.86
CA GLU A 575 3.44 -31.44 29.12
C GLU A 575 3.93 -31.12 27.71
N SER A 576 5.19 -30.71 27.55
CA SER A 576 5.75 -30.33 26.26
C SER A 576 5.71 -31.51 25.27
N VAL A 577 6.06 -32.70 25.74
CA VAL A 577 5.96 -33.93 24.96
C VAL A 577 4.51 -34.20 24.59
N CYS A 578 3.59 -34.17 25.55
CA CYS A 578 2.17 -34.42 25.31
C CYS A 578 1.57 -33.46 24.26
N LEU A 579 1.82 -32.16 24.41
CA LEU A 579 1.28 -31.14 23.51
C LEU A 579 1.89 -31.22 22.11
N SER A 580 3.18 -31.56 21.98
CA SER A 580 3.85 -31.70 20.68
C SER A 580 3.22 -32.78 19.78
N ARG A 581 2.54 -33.76 20.39
CA ARG A 581 1.98 -34.93 19.70
C ARG A 581 0.81 -34.60 18.78
N ALA A 582 0.11 -33.49 18.97
CA ALA A 582 -1.06 -33.11 18.17
C ALA A 582 -0.75 -33.11 16.66
N ASN A 583 0.36 -32.50 16.26
CA ASN A 583 0.77 -32.41 14.86
C ASN A 583 1.19 -33.77 14.28
N ALA A 584 1.94 -34.56 15.05
CA ALA A 584 2.36 -35.89 14.63
C ALA A 584 1.15 -36.80 14.42
N GLN A 585 0.18 -36.74 15.33
CA GLN A 585 -1.05 -37.54 15.26
C GLN A 585 -1.97 -37.09 14.12
N TRP A 586 -2.08 -35.78 13.88
CA TRP A 586 -2.84 -35.24 12.74
C TRP A 586 -2.28 -35.66 11.39
N LYS A 587 -0.96 -35.54 11.22
CA LYS A 587 -0.26 -36.06 10.03
C LYS A 587 -0.47 -37.55 9.87
N TRP A 588 -0.35 -38.31 10.97
CA TRP A 588 -0.60 -39.73 10.95
C TRP A 588 -2.03 -40.05 10.51
N CYS A 589 -3.04 -39.28 10.94
CA CYS A 589 -4.44 -39.45 10.56
C CYS A 589 -4.80 -39.03 9.13
N GLY A 590 -3.83 -38.59 8.32
CA GLY A 590 -4.03 -38.26 6.90
C GLY A 590 -4.14 -36.76 6.62
N SER A 591 -3.79 -35.89 7.58
CA SER A 591 -3.66 -34.44 7.37
C SER A 591 -4.91 -33.76 6.81
N SER A 592 -6.11 -34.23 7.16
CA SER A 592 -7.33 -33.68 6.58
C SER A 592 -7.57 -32.24 7.03
N LYS A 593 -8.01 -31.41 6.06
CA LYS A 593 -8.46 -30.03 6.26
C LYS A 593 -9.75 -29.93 7.08
N LEU A 594 -10.55 -31.01 7.14
CA LEU A 594 -11.86 -31.01 7.80
C LEU A 594 -11.84 -31.57 9.24
N TYR A 595 -10.76 -32.24 9.65
CA TYR A 595 -10.70 -32.97 10.92
C TYR A 595 -9.44 -32.61 11.72
N PRO A 596 -9.49 -31.54 12.54
CA PRO A 596 -8.39 -31.19 13.43
C PRO A 596 -8.24 -32.22 14.56
N LEU A 597 -7.05 -32.24 15.16
CA LEU A 597 -6.66 -33.12 16.26
C LEU A 597 -6.01 -32.28 17.36
N VAL A 598 -6.40 -32.50 18.61
CA VAL A 598 -5.98 -31.66 19.75
C VAL A 598 -5.34 -32.55 20.80
N SER A 599 -4.11 -32.27 21.21
CA SER A 599 -3.49 -32.85 22.41
C SER A 599 -3.94 -32.10 23.65
N ILE A 600 -4.17 -32.82 24.75
CA ILE A 600 -4.56 -32.28 26.06
C ILE A 600 -3.69 -32.94 27.13
N PHE A 601 -2.99 -32.10 27.89
CA PHE A 601 -2.24 -32.55 29.07
C PHE A 601 -3.12 -32.35 30.31
N LYS A 602 -3.72 -33.45 30.79
CA LYS A 602 -4.73 -33.40 31.86
C LYS A 602 -4.27 -32.76 33.17
N PRO A 603 -3.00 -32.86 33.61
CA PRO A 603 -2.59 -32.26 34.88
C PRO A 603 -2.74 -30.73 34.92
N THR A 604 -2.53 -30.05 33.80
CA THR A 604 -2.67 -28.59 33.69
C THR A 604 -3.90 -28.16 32.89
N GLY A 605 -4.53 -29.09 32.16
CA GLY A 605 -5.61 -28.77 31.23
C GLY A 605 -5.16 -27.99 30.00
N HIS A 606 -3.85 -27.79 29.82
CA HIS A 606 -3.31 -27.16 28.62
C HIS A 606 -3.53 -28.04 27.40
N LEU A 607 -3.73 -27.38 26.26
CA LEU A 607 -4.04 -28.06 25.01
C LEU A 607 -3.28 -27.46 23.82
N ARG A 608 -3.09 -28.27 22.79
CA ARG A 608 -2.51 -27.85 21.51
C ARG A 608 -3.25 -28.50 20.35
N ALA A 609 -3.77 -27.68 19.46
CA ALA A 609 -4.46 -28.13 18.26
C ALA A 609 -3.51 -28.27 17.05
N ALA A 610 -3.80 -29.24 16.18
CA ALA A 610 -3.20 -29.42 14.88
C ALA A 610 -4.29 -29.64 13.82
N GLY A 611 -4.09 -29.08 12.63
CA GLY A 611 -5.07 -29.09 11.54
C GLY A 611 -4.55 -28.28 10.34
N ALA A 612 -5.16 -28.45 9.17
CA ALA A 612 -4.89 -27.55 8.05
C ALA A 612 -5.84 -26.35 8.11
N GLY A 613 -5.33 -25.19 7.73
CA GLY A 613 -6.16 -24.02 7.52
C GLY A 613 -5.88 -22.79 8.38
N CYS A 614 -6.60 -21.70 8.05
CA CYS A 614 -6.59 -20.45 8.81
C CYS A 614 -7.78 -20.33 9.75
N TRP A 615 -7.50 -20.08 11.03
CA TRP A 615 -8.52 -20.05 12.08
C TRP A 615 -8.49 -18.74 12.83
N ILE A 616 -9.66 -18.18 13.10
CA ILE A 616 -9.82 -16.84 13.70
C ILE A 616 -10.47 -17.00 15.06
N LYS A 617 -9.89 -16.38 16.09
CA LYS A 617 -10.43 -16.28 17.45
C LYS A 617 -10.68 -14.81 17.78
N HIS A 618 -11.83 -14.50 18.39
CA HIS A 618 -12.14 -13.17 18.91
C HIS A 618 -12.91 -13.29 20.23
N GLU A 619 -12.71 -12.38 21.18
CA GLU A 619 -13.46 -12.42 22.45
C GLU A 619 -14.91 -11.96 22.30
N LYS A 620 -15.11 -10.87 21.56
CA LYS A 620 -16.42 -10.28 21.30
C LYS A 620 -16.41 -9.59 19.94
N CYS A 621 -17.52 -9.68 19.22
CA CYS A 621 -17.70 -9.02 17.93
C CYS A 621 -19.00 -8.20 17.95
N PRO A 622 -19.00 -7.00 18.56
CA PRO A 622 -20.22 -6.20 18.69
C PRO A 622 -20.88 -5.84 17.36
N ALA A 623 -20.06 -5.62 16.33
CA ALA A 623 -20.53 -5.25 14.99
C ALA A 623 -21.09 -6.45 14.18
N ASP A 624 -20.73 -7.68 14.55
CA ASP A 624 -21.28 -8.89 13.92
C ASP A 624 -21.49 -10.00 14.95
N THR A 625 -22.70 -10.06 15.49
CA THR A 625 -23.10 -11.08 16.47
C THR A 625 -23.24 -12.48 15.87
N THR A 626 -23.13 -12.63 14.55
CA THR A 626 -23.21 -13.93 13.88
C THR A 626 -21.86 -14.66 13.90
N LEU A 627 -20.76 -13.91 13.96
CA LEU A 627 -19.42 -14.48 14.12
C LEU A 627 -19.29 -15.15 15.49
N LYS A 628 -18.84 -16.40 15.45
CA LYS A 628 -18.64 -17.25 16.62
C LYS A 628 -17.23 -17.04 17.17
N HIS A 629 -17.07 -17.13 18.48
CA HIS A 629 -15.83 -16.88 19.22
C HIS A 629 -14.55 -17.43 18.55
N MET A 630 -14.58 -18.66 18.02
CA MET A 630 -13.57 -19.12 17.08
C MET A 630 -14.23 -19.77 15.86
N PHE A 631 -13.70 -19.50 14.67
CA PHE A 631 -14.17 -20.10 13.43
C PHE A 631 -13.03 -20.34 12.43
N TYR A 632 -13.26 -21.28 11.53
CA TYR A 632 -12.41 -21.46 10.35
C TYR A 632 -12.77 -20.43 9.29
N ASP A 633 -11.77 -19.72 8.78
CA ASP A 633 -11.97 -18.75 7.72
C ASP A 633 -12.10 -19.45 6.36
N GLY A 634 -13.25 -20.08 6.15
CA GLY A 634 -13.57 -20.77 4.90
C GLY A 634 -13.56 -19.84 3.69
N PHE A 635 -13.79 -18.54 3.90
CA PHE A 635 -13.64 -17.54 2.85
C PHE A 635 -12.17 -17.36 2.49
N GLY A 636 -11.30 -17.13 3.48
CA GLY A 636 -9.86 -17.04 3.26
C GLY A 636 -9.29 -18.31 2.62
N ALA A 637 -9.77 -19.47 3.05
CA ALA A 637 -9.33 -20.74 2.51
C ALA A 637 -9.72 -20.91 1.03
N ALA A 638 -10.97 -20.61 0.69
CA ALA A 638 -11.49 -20.79 -0.66
C ALA A 638 -11.02 -19.70 -1.63
N ASN A 639 -10.72 -18.49 -1.13
CA ASN A 639 -10.53 -17.32 -1.99
C ASN A 639 -9.15 -16.66 -1.86
N LEU A 640 -8.49 -16.81 -0.71
CA LEU A 640 -7.22 -16.12 -0.40
C LEU A 640 -6.08 -17.12 -0.12
N GLN A 641 -6.30 -18.41 -0.36
CA GLN A 641 -5.36 -19.49 -0.09
C GLN A 641 -4.82 -19.47 1.36
N THR A 642 -5.56 -18.95 2.34
CA THR A 642 -5.09 -18.84 3.72
C THR A 642 -4.79 -20.19 4.36
N ASP A 643 -5.24 -21.28 3.74
CA ASP A 643 -4.91 -22.64 4.14
C ASP A 643 -3.50 -23.09 3.80
N ASP A 644 -2.94 -22.52 2.74
CA ASP A 644 -1.67 -22.91 2.16
C ASP A 644 -0.65 -21.75 2.18
N ASN A 645 -1.10 -20.53 2.53
CA ASN A 645 -0.30 -19.31 2.65
C ASN A 645 -0.39 -18.70 4.06
N MET A 646 0.75 -18.66 4.75
CA MET A 646 0.88 -18.18 6.13
C MET A 646 0.54 -16.69 6.28
N ASP A 647 1.11 -15.83 5.44
CA ASP A 647 0.96 -14.38 5.58
C ASP A 647 -0.48 -13.96 5.29
N SER A 648 -1.11 -14.64 4.33
CA SER A 648 -2.52 -14.45 3.99
C SER A 648 -3.44 -14.88 5.11
N CYS A 649 -3.04 -15.86 5.94
CA CYS A 649 -3.78 -16.22 7.13
C CYS A 649 -3.56 -15.23 8.28
N LEU A 650 -2.31 -14.84 8.55
CA LEU A 650 -2.01 -13.98 9.69
C LEU A 650 -2.62 -12.58 9.53
N SER A 651 -2.72 -12.07 8.30
CA SER A 651 -3.40 -10.80 8.01
C SER A 651 -4.91 -10.82 8.29
N ARG A 652 -5.52 -12.00 8.48
CA ARG A 652 -6.94 -12.13 8.79
C ARG A 652 -7.28 -11.67 10.21
N ALA A 653 -6.30 -11.60 11.12
CA ALA A 653 -6.49 -11.07 12.46
C ALA A 653 -6.96 -9.61 12.42
N GLU A 654 -6.28 -8.78 11.63
CA GLU A 654 -6.61 -7.36 11.45
C GLU A 654 -7.96 -7.19 10.74
N TYR A 655 -8.21 -7.94 9.66
CA TYR A 655 -9.50 -7.90 8.95
C TYR A 655 -10.69 -8.13 9.89
N PHE A 656 -10.63 -9.19 10.71
CA PHE A 656 -11.74 -9.51 11.59
C PHE A 656 -11.84 -8.59 12.80
N TRP A 657 -10.74 -8.00 13.26
CA TRP A 657 -10.79 -6.94 14.27
C TRP A 657 -11.55 -5.70 13.76
N HIS A 658 -11.28 -5.29 12.51
CA HIS A 658 -12.02 -4.22 11.86
C HIS A 658 -13.50 -4.57 11.67
N HIS A 659 -13.76 -5.79 11.19
CA HIS A 659 -15.12 -6.31 11.03
C HIS A 659 -15.90 -6.32 12.33
N CYS A 660 -15.22 -6.52 13.46
CA CYS A 660 -15.83 -6.54 14.79
C CYS A 660 -16.02 -5.16 15.43
N GLY A 661 -15.69 -4.06 14.74
CA GLY A 661 -15.97 -2.70 15.21
C GLY A 661 -14.79 -1.98 15.88
N ASN A 662 -13.55 -2.44 15.66
CA ASN A 662 -12.32 -1.73 16.06
C ASN A 662 -12.15 -1.52 17.57
N HIS A 663 -12.60 -2.47 18.40
CA HIS A 663 -12.53 -2.31 19.84
C HIS A 663 -11.12 -2.66 20.37
N PRO A 664 -10.40 -1.74 21.03
CA PRO A 664 -9.04 -1.98 21.52
C PRO A 664 -8.97 -3.08 22.60
N GLU A 665 -10.08 -3.32 23.31
CA GLU A 665 -10.19 -4.38 24.33
C GLU A 665 -10.50 -5.76 23.73
N TYR A 666 -11.07 -5.84 22.51
CA TYR A 666 -11.52 -7.10 21.91
C TYR A 666 -10.55 -7.55 20.82
N LYS A 667 -9.45 -8.16 21.26
CA LYS A 667 -8.41 -8.66 20.38
C LYS A 667 -8.91 -9.81 19.50
N VAL A 668 -8.37 -9.87 18.29
CA VAL A 668 -8.60 -10.96 17.32
C VAL A 668 -7.29 -11.64 16.99
N THR A 669 -7.26 -12.97 17.07
CA THR A 669 -6.07 -13.78 16.77
C THR A 669 -6.33 -14.68 15.57
N ALA A 670 -5.47 -14.61 14.56
CA ALA A 670 -5.42 -15.57 13.46
C ALA A 670 -4.36 -16.65 13.75
N TYR A 671 -4.72 -17.91 13.51
CA TYR A 671 -3.88 -19.08 13.69
C TYR A 671 -3.66 -19.77 12.34
N TYR A 672 -2.44 -19.72 11.82
CA TYR A 672 -2.03 -20.51 10.66
C TYR A 672 -1.55 -21.89 11.13
N ARG A 673 -2.46 -22.84 11.08
CA ARG A 673 -2.27 -24.16 11.71
C ARG A 673 -1.29 -25.11 11.00
N PRO A 674 -1.06 -25.04 9.66
CA PRO A 674 -0.02 -25.87 9.02
C PRO A 674 1.37 -25.72 9.61
N ARG A 675 1.69 -24.55 10.22
CA ARG A 675 2.97 -24.27 10.89
C ARG A 675 2.83 -23.92 12.37
N SER A 676 1.64 -23.97 12.95
CA SER A 676 1.37 -23.59 14.35
C SER A 676 1.83 -22.17 14.70
N VAL A 677 1.63 -21.19 13.82
CA VAL A 677 1.96 -19.78 14.08
C VAL A 677 0.70 -18.95 14.22
N SER A 678 0.75 -17.86 14.99
CA SER A 678 -0.39 -16.97 15.21
C SER A 678 0.00 -15.50 15.25
N ALA A 679 -0.95 -14.63 14.92
CA ALA A 679 -0.85 -13.19 15.03
C ALA A 679 -2.11 -12.63 15.71
N THR A 680 -1.95 -11.69 16.64
CA THR A 680 -3.05 -11.05 17.37
C THR A 680 -3.09 -9.57 17.03
N TYR A 681 -4.30 -9.03 16.83
CA TYR A 681 -4.53 -7.64 16.50
C TYR A 681 -5.65 -7.04 17.38
N PRO A 682 -5.51 -5.81 17.89
CA PRO A 682 -4.31 -4.98 17.88
C PRO A 682 -3.22 -5.60 18.79
N PHE A 683 -1.97 -5.25 18.50
CA PHE A 683 -0.79 -5.78 19.19
C PHE A 683 -0.81 -5.43 20.69
#